data_AF-A0A2W1BRU9-F1
#
_entry.id   AF-A0A2W1BRU9-F1
#
_cell.length_a   1.000
_cell.length_b   1.000
_cell.length_c   1.000
_cell.angle_alpha   90.00
_cell.angle_beta   90.00
_cell.angle_gamma   90.00
#
_symmetry.space_group_name_H-M   'P 1'
#
loop_
_entity.id
_entity.type
_entity.pdbx_description
1 polymer ?
#
loop_
_entity_poly.entity_id
_entity_poly.type
_entity_poly.pdbx_seq_one_letter_code
_entity_poly.pdbx_strand_id
1 'polypeptide(L)'
;MMSKLIILVFSLLGLSSVCVGQIVQLGQCDANVPIQEDFDLESFLGTWHEISRLDNPNQPGDCSLYELENENNVLNIKHSSVNRNFHEEAKGIVTQDGNTARLKLSISSFENPIDFWVRSTDYSTFAITFSCENISNLQRRIHIWVLGRERAFSEMALALIYTTISNTFGIQSSEFRTIDHSDDACYILPVIEPGEPIILPGQCDPTLPVLQNFNVDRFSGVWHQISSYETPNTNGACVRSEFSRSNEGVNIVNSEVVNQQLLTLDGHATVSSTDNSAKLSVVLNIPGGTNTPQDLWILASDYDTYAVAYTCINTSPTNKQVYSWILSRTRVMPQTVQTTVDQVVDSYMDLNYQYYKQTDQSDAGCFFYPEPVANQPVVFRGQCESVNVQAMQNFNIERYMGLWHNIELYPTAFQSGTCSNADYELVGSSVTVVNTQVNNERLYTVNAVGVPAASDGSAKLVVTFPIPGSDQTVSSDYWVLDTDYDNYALVYSCSNLNADEMQVSSWKLSRAKSLSTASSTAINNIINTVSVLDSRYYETMDQSVQGCFYFPEAQSGVPVVFPGQCDENIAVVQDFDLNRFQGEWHEIQSYPKAEQSGHCINHRYTPLDNTRLNLESSSVNDQFLGIINGVVARASATDNAGRLTATITVNGEAKTIPFWILNTDYTDYAFAYSCVNLNSDFRGVWSWKLSRTKQLSAAANTAIASIVASNVVLQDTYFERIDQSDEACFYLPELERGEAVILPGQCDTSIRGITNFDITRYSGRWRLVESYGSDFQVGTCNVAHYTVENPTTLSVVNSQVINAELAEISGTATISSNDGTGELTFSFPSLYSWKMSRDNTLSQNAIDDMNRIIDSINVLNNRFYYYVDRTDTGCFYFPTPDPSSIVRFRGQCENIPVVTGFNTQRYLGTWYDIESYPGDFQDGTCNTATYSEGNDVTIVNTQVVNQLLVSIRGNAVLEASTDGSAKLKATFNIGGTDVTSEYWVLDTDYESYSLVYSCRPIDDEYVQGR
;
A
#
# COMPACT_ATOMS: atom_id res chain seq x y z
N MET A 1 41.26 -33.88 52.22
CA MET A 1 42.18 -33.63 51.10
C MET A 1 41.36 -33.07 49.95
N MET A 2 41.68 -31.84 49.53
CA MET A 2 41.54 -31.20 48.19
C MET A 2 40.32 -31.57 47.31
N SER A 3 39.61 -30.67 46.64
CA SER A 3 39.66 -29.22 46.49
C SER A 3 38.34 -28.83 45.82
N LYS A 4 37.70 -27.77 46.32
CA LYS A 4 36.61 -27.08 45.63
C LYS A 4 37.19 -26.37 44.39
N LEU A 5 36.52 -26.50 43.26
CA LEU A 5 36.68 -25.68 42.07
C LEU A 5 35.27 -25.41 41.54
N ILE A 6 35.09 -24.25 40.90
CA ILE A 6 33.85 -23.63 40.40
C ILE A 6 33.34 -22.53 41.35
N ILE A 7 33.78 -21.30 41.09
CA ILE A 7 32.99 -20.08 40.87
C ILE A 7 33.97 -19.08 40.23
N LEU A 8 33.81 -18.79 38.93
CA LEU A 8 34.43 -17.62 38.30
C LEU A 8 33.80 -17.32 36.93
N VAL A 9 32.61 -16.70 36.90
CA VAL A 9 32.21 -15.72 35.86
C VAL A 9 31.08 -14.85 36.42
N PHE A 10 31.44 -13.73 37.04
CA PHE A 10 30.65 -12.49 37.02
C PHE A 10 31.66 -11.36 37.22
N SER A 11 32.26 -10.95 36.11
CA SER A 11 33.20 -9.84 36.03
C SER A 11 32.65 -8.85 35.01
N LEU A 12 32.72 -7.57 35.39
CA LEU A 12 32.29 -6.37 34.66
C LEU A 12 30.81 -5.98 34.83
N LEU A 13 30.52 -5.31 35.95
CA LEU A 13 29.72 -4.08 36.11
C LEU A 13 29.21 -4.03 37.56
N GLY A 14 30.04 -3.49 38.46
CA GLY A 14 29.72 -3.46 39.90
C GLY A 14 30.92 -3.17 40.79
N LEU A 15 31.78 -2.24 40.39
CA LEU A 15 32.89 -1.76 41.23
C LEU A 15 32.68 -0.28 41.55
N SER A 16 31.62 -0.04 42.30
CA SER A 16 31.56 1.06 43.26
C SER A 16 30.78 0.58 44.48
N SER A 17 31.27 -0.52 45.08
CA SER A 17 31.11 -0.70 46.51
C SER A 17 31.79 0.50 47.14
N VAL A 18 30.99 1.39 47.71
CA VAL A 18 31.50 2.31 48.72
C VAL A 18 31.94 1.40 49.85
N CYS A 19 33.24 1.07 49.89
CA CYS A 19 33.84 0.50 51.07
C CYS A 19 33.47 1.44 52.22
N VAL A 20 32.65 0.97 53.15
CA VAL A 20 32.49 1.63 54.45
C VAL A 20 33.91 1.72 55.00
N GLY A 21 34.44 2.95 55.03
CA GLY A 21 35.84 3.21 55.25
C GLY A 21 36.28 2.63 56.59
N GLN A 22 37.28 1.76 56.57
CA GLN A 22 38.11 1.56 57.76
C GLN A 22 38.68 2.92 58.15
N ILE A 23 38.57 3.30 59.43
CA ILE A 23 39.24 4.50 59.94
C ILE A 23 40.75 4.26 59.89
N VAL A 24 41.34 4.63 58.75
CA VAL A 24 42.79 4.64 58.54
C VAL A 24 43.26 6.06 58.77
N GLN A 25 44.07 6.26 59.82
CA GLN A 25 44.57 7.59 60.18
C GLN A 25 45.96 7.82 59.59
N LEU A 26 46.25 9.06 59.19
CA LEU A 26 47.61 9.48 58.84
C LEU A 26 48.51 9.43 60.09
N GLY A 27 49.69 8.84 59.96
CA GLY A 27 50.66 8.66 61.04
C GLY A 27 51.16 7.23 61.16
N GLN A 28 52.01 6.98 62.15
CA GLN A 28 52.52 5.66 62.51
C GLN A 28 52.20 5.37 63.98
N CYS A 29 52.11 4.09 64.32
CA CYS A 29 52.01 3.61 65.69
C CYS A 29 53.32 3.86 66.41
N ASP A 30 53.24 4.45 67.60
CA ASP A 30 54.38 4.60 68.50
C ASP A 30 54.45 3.37 69.41
N ALA A 31 55.55 2.62 69.33
CA ALA A 31 55.76 1.44 70.16
C ALA A 31 56.04 1.77 71.64
N ASN A 32 56.28 3.04 71.97
CA ASN A 32 56.59 3.54 73.31
C ASN A 32 55.43 4.30 73.97
N VAL A 33 54.20 4.14 73.47
CA VAL A 33 53.01 4.68 74.16
C VAL A 33 53.02 4.19 75.61
N PRO A 34 52.95 5.09 76.62
CA PRO A 34 52.91 4.69 78.02
C PRO A 34 51.73 3.76 78.27
N ILE A 35 51.96 2.64 78.95
CA ILE A 35 50.92 1.69 79.38
C ILE A 35 50.75 1.79 80.90
N GLN A 36 49.68 1.20 81.45
CA GLN A 36 49.46 1.17 82.90
C GLN A 36 50.67 0.54 83.62
N GLU A 37 51.30 1.30 84.52
CA GLU A 37 52.38 0.83 85.39
C GLU A 37 51.80 -0.07 86.50
N ASP A 38 52.59 -1.04 86.95
CA ASP A 38 52.22 -2.02 88.00
C ASP A 38 50.85 -2.68 87.75
N PHE A 39 50.62 -3.13 86.50
CA PHE A 39 49.35 -3.70 86.08
C PHE A 39 49.02 -5.01 86.81
N ASP A 40 47.90 -5.02 87.54
CA ASP A 40 47.36 -6.20 88.21
C ASP A 40 46.26 -6.85 87.37
N LEU A 41 46.56 -8.01 86.79
CA LEU A 41 45.63 -8.74 85.94
C LEU A 41 44.39 -9.22 86.71
N GLU A 42 44.55 -9.67 87.95
CA GLU A 42 43.44 -10.23 88.74
C GLU A 42 42.40 -9.15 89.05
N SER A 43 42.84 -7.93 89.40
CA SER A 43 41.96 -6.77 89.59
C SER A 43 41.28 -6.29 88.30
N PHE A 44 41.84 -6.64 87.12
CA PHE A 44 41.28 -6.27 85.82
C PHE A 44 40.20 -7.24 85.33
N LEU A 45 40.07 -8.43 85.91
CA LEU A 45 39.06 -9.42 85.52
C LEU A 45 37.61 -8.96 85.78
N GLY A 46 36.64 -9.68 85.22
CA GLY A 46 35.21 -9.42 85.33
C GLY A 46 34.63 -8.68 84.13
N THR A 47 33.45 -8.09 84.33
CA THR A 47 32.69 -7.43 83.26
C THR A 47 33.13 -5.98 83.06
N TRP A 48 33.24 -5.59 81.80
CA TRP A 48 33.56 -4.25 81.33
C TRP A 48 32.55 -3.85 80.25
N HIS A 49 31.71 -2.87 80.53
CA HIS A 49 30.82 -2.26 79.54
C HIS A 49 31.63 -1.34 78.63
N GLU A 50 31.46 -1.46 77.33
CA GLU A 50 32.04 -0.54 76.38
C GLU A 50 31.24 0.76 76.39
N ILE A 51 31.87 1.87 76.78
CA ILE A 51 31.22 3.19 76.89
C ILE A 51 31.31 3.94 75.56
N SER A 52 32.48 3.89 74.93
CA SER A 52 32.69 4.46 73.61
C SER A 52 33.88 3.80 72.91
N ARG A 53 33.88 3.88 71.57
CA ARG A 53 34.96 3.34 70.73
C ARG A 53 35.19 4.16 69.49
N LEU A 54 36.36 3.99 68.88
CA LEU A 54 36.54 4.34 67.47
C LEU A 54 35.83 3.33 66.60
N ASP A 55 35.20 3.77 65.49
CA ASP A 55 34.41 2.87 64.65
C ASP A 55 35.20 1.61 64.28
N ASN A 56 34.61 0.47 64.62
CA ASN A 56 35.18 -0.84 64.44
C ASN A 56 34.17 -1.73 63.72
N PRO A 57 34.38 -2.04 62.43
CA PRO A 57 33.44 -2.87 61.67
C PRO A 57 33.37 -4.32 62.17
N ASN A 58 34.37 -4.79 62.92
CA ASN A 58 34.40 -6.14 63.48
C ASN A 58 33.51 -6.28 64.73
N GLN A 59 33.05 -5.17 65.29
CA GLN A 59 32.19 -5.14 66.47
C GLN A 59 31.15 -4.02 66.27
N PRO A 60 30.11 -4.19 65.45
CA PRO A 60 29.24 -3.08 65.02
C PRO A 60 28.06 -2.74 65.97
N GLY A 61 27.81 -3.52 67.03
CA GLY A 61 26.62 -3.39 67.90
C GLY A 61 26.72 -2.45 69.11
N ASP A 62 25.56 -2.17 69.69
CA ASP A 62 25.36 -1.48 70.98
C ASP A 62 25.21 -2.50 72.11
N CYS A 63 24.88 -2.06 73.34
CA CYS A 63 24.82 -2.90 74.55
C CYS A 63 26.08 -3.79 74.71
N SER A 64 27.24 -3.22 74.35
CA SER A 64 28.47 -3.96 74.12
C SER A 64 29.28 -4.11 75.39
N LEU A 65 29.72 -5.33 75.72
CA LEU A 65 30.52 -5.62 76.91
C LEU A 65 31.55 -6.71 76.66
N TYR A 66 32.60 -6.68 77.48
CA TYR A 66 33.61 -7.73 77.60
C TYR A 66 33.54 -8.38 78.97
N GLU A 67 33.59 -9.70 79.00
CA GLU A 67 33.72 -10.51 80.22
C GLU A 67 35.07 -11.21 80.17
N LEU A 68 35.94 -10.93 81.15
CA LEU A 68 37.25 -11.57 81.27
C LEU A 68 37.27 -12.45 82.51
N GLU A 69 37.55 -13.74 82.32
CA GLU A 69 37.52 -14.74 83.39
C GLU A 69 38.75 -15.64 83.33
N ASN A 70 39.32 -15.96 84.49
CA ASN A 70 40.44 -16.89 84.60
C ASN A 70 39.90 -18.29 84.95
N GLU A 71 39.91 -19.21 83.99
CA GLU A 71 39.54 -20.60 84.20
C GLU A 71 40.73 -21.52 83.92
N ASN A 72 41.17 -22.30 84.91
CA ASN A 72 42.26 -23.27 84.77
C ASN A 72 43.58 -22.69 84.19
N ASN A 73 43.98 -21.48 84.63
CA ASN A 73 45.13 -20.73 84.11
C ASN A 73 45.02 -20.31 82.63
N VAL A 74 43.83 -20.30 82.06
CA VAL A 74 43.54 -19.71 80.75
C VAL A 74 42.63 -18.51 80.98
N LEU A 75 43.09 -17.34 80.51
CA LEU A 75 42.30 -16.13 80.54
C LEU A 75 41.34 -16.13 79.34
N ASN A 76 40.07 -16.42 79.61
CA ASN A 76 39.01 -16.39 78.62
C ASN A 76 38.47 -14.97 78.48
N ILE A 77 38.05 -14.64 77.26
CA ILE A 77 37.29 -13.42 76.99
C ILE A 77 36.03 -13.75 76.19
N LYS A 78 34.93 -13.12 76.60
CA LYS A 78 33.70 -13.07 75.83
C LYS A 78 33.36 -11.62 75.54
N HIS A 79 33.14 -11.32 74.26
CA HIS A 79 32.55 -10.08 73.81
C HIS A 79 31.09 -10.35 73.47
N SER A 80 30.19 -9.51 73.97
CA SER A 80 28.76 -9.59 73.73
C SER A 80 28.26 -8.23 73.30
N SER A 81 27.45 -8.16 72.26
CA SER A 81 26.79 -6.93 71.81
C SER A 81 25.42 -7.23 71.23
N VAL A 82 24.58 -6.20 71.14
CA VAL A 82 23.31 -6.25 70.42
C VAL A 82 23.46 -5.41 69.16
N ASN A 83 23.48 -6.05 68.01
CA ASN A 83 23.59 -5.39 66.72
C ASN A 83 22.28 -5.55 65.96
N ARG A 84 21.60 -4.43 65.66
CA ARG A 84 20.26 -4.42 65.04
C ARG A 84 19.30 -5.38 65.74
N ASN A 85 19.22 -5.29 67.06
CA ASN A 85 18.43 -6.15 67.94
C ASN A 85 18.74 -7.65 67.90
N PHE A 86 19.83 -8.09 67.27
CA PHE A 86 20.31 -9.46 67.37
C PHE A 86 21.51 -9.57 68.30
N HIS A 87 21.52 -10.62 69.11
CA HIS A 87 22.63 -10.92 70.00
C HIS A 87 23.83 -11.44 69.19
N GLU A 88 24.93 -10.71 69.25
CA GLU A 88 26.22 -11.13 68.72
C GLU A 88 27.15 -11.49 69.88
N GLU A 89 27.76 -12.67 69.78
CA GLU A 89 28.72 -13.15 70.78
C GLU A 89 30.00 -13.61 70.09
N ALA A 90 31.13 -13.15 70.60
CA ALA A 90 32.45 -13.61 70.22
C ALA A 90 33.20 -14.14 71.44
N LYS A 91 33.84 -15.30 71.31
CA LYS A 91 34.57 -15.96 72.40
C LYS A 91 36.02 -16.17 72.01
N GLY A 92 36.90 -16.11 73.00
CA GLY A 92 38.33 -16.14 72.75
C GLY A 92 39.16 -16.30 74.02
N ILE A 93 40.47 -16.14 73.84
CA ILE A 93 41.45 -16.13 74.92
C ILE A 93 42.25 -14.82 74.89
N VAL A 94 42.77 -14.43 76.04
CA VAL A 94 43.67 -13.29 76.19
C VAL A 94 45.03 -13.80 76.64
N THR A 95 46.10 -13.26 76.06
CA THR A 95 47.46 -13.51 76.51
C THR A 95 48.08 -12.21 77.01
N GLN A 96 48.90 -12.32 78.06
CA GLN A 96 49.61 -11.20 78.67
C GLN A 96 51.11 -11.32 78.41
N ASP A 97 51.75 -10.21 78.02
CA ASP A 97 53.22 -10.14 77.90
C ASP A 97 53.85 -9.86 79.28
N GLY A 98 54.38 -10.91 79.92
CA GLY A 98 54.94 -10.84 81.27
C GLY A 98 53.91 -10.37 82.30
N ASN A 99 54.31 -9.47 83.21
CA ASN A 99 53.42 -8.79 84.17
C ASN A 99 53.10 -7.35 83.71
N THR A 100 52.98 -7.11 82.40
CA THR A 100 52.72 -5.77 81.86
C THR A 100 51.25 -5.60 81.46
N ALA A 101 50.82 -4.36 81.23
CA ALA A 101 49.50 -4.02 80.67
C ALA A 101 49.33 -4.33 79.17
N ARG A 102 50.23 -5.10 78.56
CA ARG A 102 50.15 -5.52 77.15
C ARG A 102 49.38 -6.82 77.03
N LEU A 103 48.07 -6.69 76.83
CA LEU A 103 47.18 -7.81 76.56
C LEU A 103 47.03 -8.01 75.04
N LYS A 104 46.78 -9.24 74.63
CA LYS A 104 46.50 -9.62 73.25
C LYS A 104 45.27 -10.50 73.19
N LEU A 105 44.23 -10.04 72.49
CA LEU A 105 42.96 -10.74 72.32
C LEU A 105 43.03 -11.65 71.12
N SER A 106 42.70 -12.92 71.31
CA SER A 106 42.44 -13.88 70.25
C SER A 106 40.97 -14.28 70.34
N ILE A 107 40.10 -13.50 69.69
CA ILE A 107 38.64 -13.62 69.76
C ILE A 107 38.04 -13.74 68.35
N SER A 108 36.94 -14.47 68.21
CA SER A 108 36.35 -14.83 66.91
C SER A 108 35.88 -13.65 66.03
N SER A 109 35.70 -12.45 66.59
CA SER A 109 35.38 -11.24 65.82
C SER A 109 36.58 -10.66 65.06
N PHE A 110 37.81 -11.10 65.35
CA PHE A 110 39.01 -10.70 64.62
C PHE A 110 39.70 -11.92 63.98
N GLU A 111 40.13 -11.79 62.73
CA GLU A 111 40.82 -12.87 61.99
C GLU A 111 42.18 -13.23 62.61
N ASN A 112 42.89 -12.23 63.14
CA ASN A 112 44.19 -12.39 63.79
C ASN A 112 44.15 -11.83 65.21
N PRO A 113 44.97 -12.36 66.14
CA PRO A 113 45.07 -11.81 67.48
C PRO A 113 45.44 -10.33 67.46
N ILE A 114 44.65 -9.51 68.14
CA ILE A 114 44.76 -8.06 68.16
C ILE A 114 45.30 -7.57 69.50
N ASP A 115 46.15 -6.56 69.48
CA ASP A 115 46.61 -5.90 70.71
C ASP A 115 45.43 -5.25 71.43
N PHE A 116 45.44 -5.32 72.76
CA PHE A 116 44.43 -4.73 73.64
C PHE A 116 45.12 -4.15 74.87
N TRP A 117 46.09 -3.29 74.60
CA TRP A 117 46.97 -2.76 75.63
C TRP A 117 46.20 -1.81 76.53
N VAL A 118 46.38 -1.93 77.84
CA VAL A 118 45.71 -1.06 78.82
C VAL A 118 46.56 0.20 79.00
N ARG A 119 46.06 1.31 78.48
CA ARG A 119 46.70 2.63 78.58
C ARG A 119 46.63 3.18 80.01
N SER A 120 45.46 3.07 80.63
CA SER A 120 45.17 3.56 81.98
C SER A 120 43.94 2.86 82.52
N THR A 121 43.96 2.47 83.79
CA THR A 121 42.78 1.95 84.50
C THR A 121 42.92 2.18 85.99
N ASP A 122 41.80 2.38 86.68
CA ASP A 122 41.73 2.33 88.14
C ASP A 122 41.09 1.03 88.66
N TYR A 123 40.93 0.04 87.77
CA TYR A 123 40.34 -1.30 87.96
C TYR A 123 38.86 -1.33 88.35
N SER A 124 38.36 -0.30 89.04
CA SER A 124 37.04 -0.25 89.64
C SER A 124 36.04 0.66 88.93
N THR A 125 36.49 1.58 88.07
CA THR A 125 35.57 2.47 87.33
C THR A 125 35.81 2.46 85.83
N PHE A 126 37.05 2.64 85.35
CA PHE A 126 37.33 2.78 83.92
C PHE A 126 38.59 2.04 83.46
N ALA A 127 38.63 1.73 82.17
CA ALA A 127 39.85 1.33 81.48
C ALA A 127 39.88 1.93 80.07
N ILE A 128 41.04 2.44 79.67
CA ILE A 128 41.31 2.86 78.29
C ILE A 128 42.18 1.78 77.68
N THR A 129 41.66 1.09 76.68
CA THR A 129 42.40 0.04 75.96
C THR A 129 42.58 0.40 74.51
N PHE A 130 43.66 -0.05 73.88
CA PHE A 130 43.92 0.27 72.49
C PHE A 130 44.70 -0.81 71.75
N SER A 131 44.57 -0.76 70.43
CA SER A 131 45.35 -1.51 69.45
C SER A 131 45.88 -0.56 68.41
N CYS A 132 47.14 -0.69 67.98
CA CYS A 132 47.68 0.11 66.89
C CYS A 132 48.53 -0.73 65.95
N GLU A 133 48.18 -0.72 64.66
CA GLU A 133 48.89 -1.42 63.58
C GLU A 133 49.30 -0.45 62.46
N ASN A 134 50.54 -0.49 61.99
CA ASN A 134 50.95 0.26 60.79
C ASN A 134 50.50 -0.48 59.53
N ILE A 135 49.58 0.10 58.75
CA ILE A 135 49.06 -0.53 57.52
C ILE A 135 49.89 -0.12 56.29
N SER A 136 50.52 1.05 56.33
CA SER A 136 51.47 1.51 55.32
C SER A 136 52.52 2.44 55.97
N ASN A 137 53.48 2.92 55.20
CA ASN A 137 54.53 3.82 55.70
C ASN A 137 54.00 5.21 56.14
N LEU A 138 52.74 5.55 55.82
CA LEU A 138 52.12 6.84 56.14
C LEU A 138 50.84 6.72 56.95
N GLN A 139 50.36 5.49 57.18
CA GLN A 139 49.04 5.25 57.77
C GLN A 139 49.10 4.17 58.85
N ARG A 140 48.29 4.38 59.88
CA ARG A 140 48.04 3.42 60.96
C ARG A 140 46.56 3.11 61.09
N ARG A 141 46.27 1.89 61.54
CA ARG A 141 45.00 1.46 62.11
C ARG A 141 45.09 1.62 63.61
N ILE A 142 44.12 2.30 64.22
CA ILE A 142 44.04 2.38 65.68
C ILE A 142 42.62 2.06 66.13
N HIS A 143 42.52 1.16 67.10
CA HIS A 143 41.28 0.88 67.81
C HIS A 143 41.46 1.37 69.24
N ILE A 144 40.47 2.07 69.78
CA ILE A 144 40.44 2.48 71.19
C ILE A 144 39.08 2.11 71.74
N TRP A 145 39.07 1.38 72.85
CA TRP A 145 37.87 1.06 73.61
C TRP A 145 37.95 1.75 74.97
N VAL A 146 36.97 2.59 75.26
CA VAL A 146 36.74 3.14 76.60
C VAL A 146 35.78 2.21 77.30
N LEU A 147 36.26 1.58 78.37
CA LEU A 147 35.53 0.58 79.13
C LEU A 147 35.17 1.13 80.50
N GLY A 148 34.00 0.73 81.02
CA GLY A 148 33.51 1.08 82.34
C GLY A 148 32.97 -0.11 83.11
N ARG A 149 33.05 -0.06 84.44
CA ARG A 149 32.35 -1.04 85.31
C ARG A 149 30.85 -0.75 85.43
N GLU A 150 30.44 0.48 85.12
CA GLU A 150 29.04 0.89 84.96
C GLU A 150 28.72 1.08 83.46
N ARG A 151 27.43 1.16 83.11
CA ARG A 151 26.97 1.31 81.71
C ARG A 151 27.14 2.72 81.12
N ALA A 152 27.46 3.70 81.96
CA ALA A 152 27.64 5.08 81.55
C ALA A 152 28.61 5.80 82.49
N PHE A 153 29.19 6.90 82.01
CA PHE A 153 30.05 7.77 82.80
C PHE A 153 29.45 9.17 82.92
N SER A 154 29.83 9.91 83.97
CA SER A 154 29.54 11.34 84.07
C SER A 154 30.31 12.13 83.00
N GLU A 155 29.77 13.27 82.56
CA GLU A 155 30.43 14.15 81.57
C GLU A 155 31.86 14.54 81.99
N MET A 156 32.08 14.78 83.28
CA MET A 156 33.39 15.14 83.83
C MET A 156 34.40 13.98 83.71
N ALA A 157 33.97 12.75 83.96
CA ALA A 157 34.82 11.56 83.82
C ALA A 157 35.18 11.30 82.35
N LEU A 158 34.22 11.44 81.43
CA LEU A 158 34.45 11.35 79.99
C LEU A 158 35.42 12.42 79.49
N ALA A 159 35.29 13.67 79.95
CA ALA A 159 36.19 14.74 79.56
C ALA A 159 37.65 14.45 79.96
N LEU A 160 37.88 13.86 81.13
CA LEU A 160 39.22 13.47 81.60
C LEU A 160 39.80 12.30 80.78
N ILE A 161 38.96 11.30 80.48
CA ILE A 161 39.32 10.15 79.63
C ILE A 161 39.70 10.63 78.22
N TYR A 162 38.87 11.46 77.59
CA TYR A 162 39.15 11.98 76.25
C TYR A 162 40.34 12.94 76.21
N THR A 163 40.60 13.69 77.29
CA THR A 163 41.84 14.48 77.41
C THR A 163 43.07 13.57 77.41
N THR A 164 43.00 12.44 78.11
CA THR A 164 44.08 11.44 78.14
C THR A 164 44.31 10.81 76.76
N ILE A 165 43.23 10.45 76.07
CA ILE A 165 43.27 9.89 74.71
C ILE A 165 43.82 10.90 73.71
N SER A 166 43.33 12.14 73.73
CA SER A 166 43.76 13.22 72.83
C SER A 166 45.25 13.54 73.00
N ASN A 167 45.72 13.65 74.25
CA ASN A 167 47.15 13.86 74.53
C ASN A 167 48.05 12.68 74.13
N THR A 168 47.53 11.45 74.20
CA THR A 168 48.33 10.25 73.89
C THR A 168 48.35 9.93 72.40
N PHE A 169 47.21 10.03 71.73
CA PHE A 169 47.01 9.52 70.36
C PHE A 169 46.72 10.62 69.34
N GLY A 170 46.40 11.85 69.77
CA GLY A 170 45.99 12.96 68.90
C GLY A 170 44.55 12.88 68.41
N ILE A 171 43.70 12.08 69.07
CA ILE A 171 42.34 11.74 68.63
C ILE A 171 41.32 12.52 69.47
N GLN A 172 40.37 13.18 68.80
CA GLN A 172 39.36 14.00 69.46
C GLN A 172 38.14 13.18 69.88
N SER A 173 37.40 13.65 70.88
CA SER A 173 36.18 12.98 71.36
C SER A 173 35.09 12.85 70.29
N SER A 174 35.07 13.74 69.30
CA SER A 174 34.13 13.68 68.16
C SER A 174 34.38 12.50 67.21
N GLU A 175 35.52 11.82 67.31
CA GLU A 175 35.84 10.63 66.51
C GLU A 175 35.34 9.33 67.16
N PHE A 176 34.82 9.40 68.39
CA PHE A 176 34.29 8.26 69.11
C PHE A 176 32.79 8.10 68.88
N ARG A 177 32.36 6.88 68.63
CA ARG A 177 30.97 6.45 68.76
C ARG A 177 30.70 6.08 70.21
N THR A 178 29.71 6.72 70.82
CA THR A 178 29.13 6.28 72.10
C THR A 178 28.35 5.00 71.89
N ILE A 179 28.50 4.05 72.80
CA ILE A 179 27.75 2.78 72.81
C ILE A 179 26.51 2.96 73.68
N ASP A 180 25.32 2.71 73.12
CA ASP A 180 24.07 2.79 73.87
C ASP A 180 23.85 1.53 74.72
N HIS A 181 23.45 1.70 75.98
CA HIS A 181 23.13 0.62 76.92
C HIS A 181 21.72 0.78 77.51
N SER A 182 20.85 1.54 76.82
CA SER A 182 19.43 1.64 77.11
C SER A 182 18.72 0.28 76.99
N ASP A 183 17.56 0.12 77.63
CA ASP A 183 16.79 -1.12 77.53
C ASP A 183 16.40 -1.44 76.07
N ASP A 184 16.15 -0.42 75.25
CA ASP A 184 15.85 -0.56 73.82
C ASP A 184 17.07 -1.02 73.03
N ALA A 185 18.26 -0.44 73.27
CA ALA A 185 19.51 -0.86 72.64
C ALA A 185 19.93 -2.28 73.05
N CYS A 186 19.55 -2.71 74.25
CA CYS A 186 19.82 -4.05 74.77
C CYS A 186 18.72 -5.08 74.42
N TYR A 187 17.67 -4.70 73.68
CA TYR A 187 16.58 -5.61 73.33
C TYR A 187 17.00 -6.62 72.26
N ILE A 188 16.85 -7.91 72.58
CA ILE A 188 17.24 -9.04 71.72
C ILE A 188 16.00 -9.70 71.11
N LEU A 189 15.96 -9.72 69.79
CA LEU A 189 15.02 -10.47 68.98
C LEU A 189 15.43 -11.95 68.88
N PRO A 190 14.48 -12.90 68.90
CA PRO A 190 14.77 -14.33 68.77
C PRO A 190 15.26 -14.69 67.37
N VAL A 191 16.17 -15.65 67.22
CA VAL A 191 16.49 -16.19 65.88
C VAL A 191 15.34 -17.09 65.43
N ILE A 192 14.74 -16.77 64.27
CA ILE A 192 13.62 -17.52 63.68
C ILE A 192 14.09 -18.06 62.32
N GLU A 193 13.87 -19.35 62.09
CA GLU A 193 14.28 -20.01 60.85
C GLU A 193 13.39 -19.58 59.67
N PRO A 194 13.93 -19.53 58.43
CA PRO A 194 13.15 -19.19 57.25
C PRO A 194 11.94 -20.11 57.06
N GLY A 195 10.76 -19.52 56.81
CA GLY A 195 9.50 -20.26 56.63
C GLY A 195 8.69 -20.47 57.91
N GLU A 196 9.20 -20.05 59.07
CA GLU A 196 8.45 -20.09 60.33
C GLU A 196 7.72 -18.77 60.63
N PRO A 197 6.57 -18.79 61.32
CA PRO A 197 5.87 -17.58 61.73
C PRO A 197 6.72 -16.69 62.64
N ILE A 198 6.67 -15.37 62.42
CA ILE A 198 7.42 -14.41 63.24
C ILE A 198 6.70 -14.16 64.57
N ILE A 199 7.04 -14.95 65.58
CA ILE A 199 6.50 -14.86 66.94
C ILE A 199 7.54 -14.18 67.85
N LEU A 200 7.21 -12.98 68.34
CA LEU A 200 8.06 -12.15 69.17
C LEU A 200 7.54 -12.10 70.62
N PRO A 201 8.43 -11.93 71.63
CA PRO A 201 8.02 -11.74 73.01
C PRO A 201 7.32 -10.38 73.22
N GLY A 202 6.37 -10.34 74.16
CA GLY A 202 5.60 -9.16 74.51
C GLY A 202 4.16 -9.18 73.98
N GLN A 203 3.50 -8.02 74.01
CA GLN A 203 2.16 -7.79 73.47
C GLN A 203 2.23 -6.75 72.36
N CYS A 204 1.28 -6.78 71.43
CA CYS A 204 1.11 -5.75 70.41
C CYS A 204 0.94 -4.38 71.06
N ASP A 205 1.74 -3.41 70.62
CA ASP A 205 1.67 -2.04 71.13
C ASP A 205 0.58 -1.25 70.38
N PRO A 206 -0.52 -0.85 71.03
CA PRO A 206 -1.57 -0.06 70.40
C PRO A 206 -1.13 1.39 70.10
N THR A 207 -0.05 1.85 70.72
CA THR A 207 0.50 3.22 70.63
C THR A 207 1.65 3.36 69.64
N LEU A 208 1.97 2.28 68.91
CA LEU A 208 2.99 2.27 67.87
C LEU A 208 2.79 3.46 66.91
N PRO A 209 3.86 4.22 66.56
CA PRO A 209 3.77 5.27 65.56
C PRO A 209 3.26 4.72 64.22
N VAL A 210 2.26 5.39 63.63
CA VAL A 210 1.68 5.05 62.34
C VAL A 210 1.60 6.34 61.51
N LEU A 211 1.72 6.23 60.19
CA LEU A 211 1.62 7.35 59.26
C LEU A 211 0.37 8.21 59.55
N GLN A 212 0.59 9.49 59.80
CA GLN A 212 -0.47 10.45 60.13
C GLN A 212 -1.01 11.13 58.87
N ASN A 213 -2.26 11.62 58.93
CA ASN A 213 -2.95 12.28 57.81
C ASN A 213 -3.03 11.38 56.58
N PHE A 214 -3.44 10.13 56.78
CA PHE A 214 -3.48 9.13 55.71
C PHE A 214 -4.39 9.55 54.56
N ASN A 215 -3.83 9.55 53.34
CA ASN A 215 -4.55 9.88 52.12
C ASN A 215 -4.78 8.64 51.26
N VAL A 216 -6.01 8.11 51.32
CA VAL A 216 -6.44 6.94 50.56
C VAL A 216 -6.34 7.15 49.04
N ASP A 217 -6.67 8.34 48.54
CA ASP A 217 -6.62 8.63 47.11
C ASP A 217 -5.18 8.55 46.58
N ARG A 218 -4.22 9.06 47.35
CA ARG A 218 -2.78 8.95 47.00
C ARG A 218 -2.22 7.55 47.19
N PHE A 219 -2.75 6.79 48.15
CA PHE A 219 -2.31 5.42 48.41
C PHE A 219 -2.89 4.41 47.39
N SER A 220 -3.98 4.77 46.72
CA SER A 220 -4.63 3.93 45.69
C SER A 220 -3.67 3.57 44.55
N GLY A 221 -4.00 2.51 43.82
CA GLY A 221 -3.19 1.92 42.75
C GLY A 221 -2.45 0.66 43.18
N VAL A 222 -1.51 0.23 42.33
CA VAL A 222 -0.77 -1.03 42.50
C VAL A 222 0.45 -0.82 43.41
N TRP A 223 0.68 -1.80 44.28
CA TRP A 223 1.85 -1.93 45.14
C TRP A 223 2.46 -3.32 45.00
N HIS A 224 3.73 -3.39 44.61
CA HIS A 224 4.50 -4.62 44.50
C HIS A 224 5.09 -4.98 45.87
N GLN A 225 4.88 -6.21 46.33
CA GLN A 225 5.50 -6.70 47.56
C GLN A 225 6.96 -7.03 47.29
N ILE A 226 7.89 -6.19 47.75
CA ILE A 226 9.33 -6.40 47.57
C ILE A 226 9.84 -7.48 48.53
N SER A 227 9.38 -7.42 49.77
CA SER A 227 9.63 -8.45 50.77
C SER A 227 8.52 -8.46 51.81
N SER A 228 8.41 -9.57 52.51
CA SER A 228 7.47 -9.70 53.63
C SER A 228 8.02 -10.62 54.70
N TYR A 229 7.47 -10.53 55.89
CA TYR A 229 7.57 -11.62 56.85
C TYR A 229 6.79 -12.84 56.34
N GLU A 230 7.10 -14.02 56.90
CA GLU A 230 6.43 -15.26 56.53
C GLU A 230 4.91 -15.11 56.72
N THR A 231 4.19 -15.21 55.61
CA THR A 231 2.74 -15.03 55.55
C THR A 231 2.12 -16.33 55.07
N PRO A 232 1.22 -16.96 55.85
CA PRO A 232 0.57 -18.19 55.45
C PRO A 232 -0.17 -18.03 54.11
N ASN A 233 -0.06 -19.04 53.25
CA ASN A 233 -0.76 -19.14 51.96
C ASN A 233 -0.30 -18.16 50.87
N THR A 234 0.86 -17.52 51.01
CA THR A 234 1.51 -16.77 49.91
C THR A 234 2.82 -17.43 49.53
N ASN A 235 2.79 -18.22 48.45
CA ASN A 235 3.96 -18.97 47.95
C ASN A 235 4.28 -18.68 46.48
N GLY A 236 3.48 -17.83 45.83
CA GLY A 236 3.70 -17.40 44.46
C GLY A 236 4.77 -16.33 44.31
N ALA A 237 5.13 -16.08 43.06
CA ALA A 237 5.96 -14.97 42.66
C ALA A 237 5.08 -13.75 42.30
N CYS A 238 5.72 -12.61 42.07
CA CYS A 238 5.09 -11.38 41.59
C CYS A 238 3.91 -10.89 42.44
N VAL A 239 4.00 -11.09 43.76
CA VAL A 239 2.95 -10.73 44.69
C VAL A 239 2.73 -9.23 44.66
N ARG A 240 1.47 -8.80 44.51
CA ARG A 240 1.08 -7.38 44.53
C ARG A 240 -0.31 -7.19 45.12
N SER A 241 -0.55 -5.98 45.59
CA SER A 241 -1.84 -5.51 46.09
C SER A 241 -2.28 -4.28 45.31
N GLU A 242 -3.50 -4.32 44.78
CA GLU A 242 -4.13 -3.19 44.12
C GLU A 242 -5.23 -2.62 44.99
N PHE A 243 -5.14 -1.32 45.28
CA PHE A 243 -6.11 -0.60 46.12
C PHE A 243 -6.92 0.35 45.26
N SER A 244 -8.25 0.28 45.34
CA SER A 244 -9.14 1.21 44.64
C SER A 244 -10.21 1.77 45.58
N ARG A 245 -10.59 3.03 45.39
CA ARG A 245 -11.59 3.69 46.24
C ARG A 245 -12.98 3.11 45.98
N SER A 246 -13.74 2.89 47.05
CA SER A 246 -15.16 2.53 46.99
C SER A 246 -16.01 3.47 47.86
N ASN A 247 -17.34 3.39 47.72
CA ASN A 247 -18.26 4.19 48.54
C ASN A 247 -18.24 3.78 50.03
N GLU A 248 -17.74 2.58 50.33
CA GLU A 248 -17.73 1.97 51.68
C GLU A 248 -16.31 1.86 52.26
N GLY A 249 -15.28 2.36 51.56
CA GLY A 249 -13.87 2.29 51.98
C GLY A 249 -12.90 2.14 50.82
N VAL A 250 -12.05 1.12 50.88
CA VAL A 250 -11.03 0.76 49.88
C VAL A 250 -11.22 -0.69 49.48
N ASN A 251 -11.40 -0.96 48.19
CA ASN A 251 -11.34 -2.31 47.64
C ASN A 251 -9.88 -2.73 47.50
N ILE A 252 -9.59 -4.01 47.77
CA ILE A 252 -8.26 -4.59 47.68
C ILE A 252 -8.34 -5.78 46.74
N VAL A 253 -7.43 -5.86 45.77
CA VAL A 253 -7.19 -7.05 44.97
C VAL A 253 -5.75 -7.48 45.17
N ASN A 254 -5.54 -8.57 45.91
CA ASN A 254 -4.24 -9.20 46.03
C ASN A 254 -4.07 -10.18 44.88
N SER A 255 -2.85 -10.27 44.33
CA SER A 255 -2.56 -11.22 43.27
C SER A 255 -1.16 -11.80 43.40
N GLU A 256 -1.01 -13.07 43.00
CA GLU A 256 0.26 -13.79 42.94
C GLU A 256 0.29 -14.69 41.70
N VAL A 257 1.49 -15.02 41.22
CA VAL A 257 1.71 -15.94 40.12
C VAL A 257 2.18 -17.28 40.66
N VAL A 258 1.41 -18.33 40.41
CA VAL A 258 1.74 -19.71 40.81
C VAL A 258 1.63 -20.59 39.58
N ASN A 259 2.70 -21.33 39.25
CA ASN A 259 2.74 -22.21 38.07
C ASN A 259 2.28 -21.51 36.76
N GLN A 260 2.69 -20.26 36.54
CA GLN A 260 2.32 -19.45 35.37
C GLN A 260 0.81 -19.16 35.24
N GLN A 261 0.06 -19.26 36.35
CA GLN A 261 -1.32 -18.81 36.47
C GLN A 261 -1.40 -17.65 37.45
N LEU A 262 -2.22 -16.65 37.10
CA LEU A 262 -2.53 -15.54 38.00
C LEU A 262 -3.63 -15.95 38.97
N LEU A 263 -3.32 -15.95 40.26
CA LEU A 263 -4.30 -16.12 41.33
C LEU A 263 -4.63 -14.76 41.90
N THR A 264 -5.93 -14.48 42.11
CA THR A 264 -6.41 -13.23 42.69
C THR A 264 -7.28 -13.48 43.92
N LEU A 265 -7.21 -12.57 44.89
CA LEU A 265 -7.98 -12.58 46.11
C LEU A 265 -8.51 -11.18 46.40
N ASP A 266 -9.83 -11.03 46.39
CA ASP A 266 -10.49 -9.75 46.66
C ASP A 266 -10.67 -9.52 48.16
N GLY A 267 -10.75 -8.26 48.55
CA GLY A 267 -11.04 -7.83 49.91
C GLY A 267 -11.52 -6.38 49.96
N HIS A 268 -11.85 -5.93 51.17
CA HIS A 268 -12.17 -4.53 51.43
C HIS A 268 -11.48 -4.06 52.72
N ALA A 269 -11.19 -2.78 52.80
CA ALA A 269 -10.62 -2.13 53.94
C ALA A 269 -11.33 -0.84 54.30
N THR A 270 -11.40 -0.53 55.58
CA THR A 270 -11.91 0.74 56.10
C THR A 270 -10.85 1.36 57.00
N VAL A 271 -10.74 2.69 56.99
CA VAL A 271 -9.88 3.39 57.96
C VAL A 271 -10.53 3.25 59.33
N SER A 272 -9.89 2.50 60.23
CA SER A 272 -10.44 2.15 61.55
C SER A 272 -10.12 3.21 62.62
N SER A 273 -9.21 4.14 62.33
CA SER A 273 -8.82 5.22 63.23
C SER A 273 -9.73 6.46 63.14
N THR A 274 -9.92 7.13 64.27
CA THR A 274 -10.62 8.43 64.35
C THR A 274 -9.67 9.64 64.34
N ASP A 275 -8.35 9.43 64.37
CA ASP A 275 -7.29 10.45 64.44
C ASP A 275 -6.60 10.73 63.09
N ASN A 276 -7.16 10.21 61.99
CA ASN A 276 -6.59 10.24 60.63
C ASN A 276 -5.24 9.51 60.47
N SER A 277 -4.89 8.58 61.37
CA SER A 277 -3.75 7.69 61.18
C SER A 277 -4.04 6.60 60.14
N ALA A 278 -2.99 6.01 59.57
CA ALA A 278 -3.09 4.94 58.57
C ALA A 278 -3.33 3.57 59.22
N LYS A 279 -4.33 3.48 60.12
CA LYS A 279 -4.80 2.21 60.69
C LYS A 279 -6.02 1.76 59.92
N LEU A 280 -5.89 0.65 59.19
CA LEU A 280 -6.95 0.06 58.39
C LEU A 280 -7.46 -1.22 59.05
N SER A 281 -8.76 -1.47 58.93
CA SER A 281 -9.39 -2.77 59.19
C SER A 281 -9.68 -3.43 57.85
N VAL A 282 -9.01 -4.54 57.57
CA VAL A 282 -9.03 -5.27 56.30
C VAL A 282 -9.81 -6.57 56.46
N VAL A 283 -10.66 -6.87 55.49
CA VAL A 283 -11.38 -8.15 55.37
C VAL A 283 -11.09 -8.73 53.99
N LEU A 284 -10.38 -9.86 53.95
CA LEU A 284 -10.12 -10.61 52.72
C LEU A 284 -11.21 -11.67 52.51
N ASN A 285 -11.64 -11.85 51.26
CA ASN A 285 -12.68 -12.80 50.89
C ASN A 285 -12.07 -14.17 50.59
N ILE A 286 -11.65 -14.89 51.63
CA ILE A 286 -10.94 -16.17 51.48
C ILE A 286 -11.92 -17.28 51.06
N PRO A 287 -11.72 -17.95 49.91
CA PRO A 287 -12.58 -19.04 49.47
C PRO A 287 -12.62 -20.18 50.50
N GLY A 288 -13.79 -20.45 51.07
CA GLY A 288 -13.98 -21.51 52.09
C GLY A 288 -13.43 -21.17 53.48
N GLY A 289 -12.96 -19.93 53.70
CA GLY A 289 -12.46 -19.44 54.98
C GLY A 289 -13.46 -18.56 55.74
N THR A 290 -13.07 -18.11 56.94
CA THR A 290 -13.80 -17.09 57.70
C THR A 290 -13.28 -15.69 57.39
N ASN A 291 -14.15 -14.80 56.91
CA ASN A 291 -13.83 -13.40 56.60
C ASN A 291 -13.81 -12.56 57.89
N THR A 292 -12.75 -12.70 58.69
CA THR A 292 -12.56 -11.92 59.92
C THR A 292 -11.77 -10.63 59.65
N PRO A 293 -12.18 -9.47 60.20
CA PRO A 293 -11.37 -8.26 60.13
C PRO A 293 -9.99 -8.46 60.75
N GLN A 294 -8.96 -7.97 60.06
CA GLN A 294 -7.58 -7.91 60.53
C GLN A 294 -7.05 -6.47 60.42
N ASP A 295 -6.26 -6.05 61.39
CA ASP A 295 -5.64 -4.74 61.36
C ASP A 295 -4.49 -4.71 60.35
N LEU A 296 -4.41 -3.67 59.53
CA LEU A 296 -3.29 -3.37 58.65
C LEU A 296 -2.88 -1.92 58.88
N TRP A 297 -1.69 -1.71 59.43
CA TRP A 297 -1.17 -0.37 59.73
C TRP A 297 -0.08 0.00 58.74
N ILE A 298 -0.14 1.21 58.19
CA ILE A 298 0.94 1.75 57.34
C ILE A 298 1.87 2.58 58.22
N LEU A 299 3.04 2.03 58.52
CA LEU A 299 4.02 2.66 59.42
C LEU A 299 4.64 3.90 58.78
N ALA A 300 5.00 3.79 57.50
CA ALA A 300 5.53 4.89 56.71
C ALA A 300 5.23 4.68 55.22
N SER A 301 5.00 5.77 54.50
CA SER A 301 4.90 5.79 53.04
C SER A 301 5.06 7.22 52.55
N ASP A 302 5.66 7.39 51.38
CA ASP A 302 5.64 8.64 50.62
C ASP A 302 4.52 8.67 49.56
N TYR A 303 3.67 7.63 49.53
CA TYR A 303 2.58 7.36 48.58
C TYR A 303 3.01 7.04 47.14
N ASP A 304 4.16 7.57 46.72
CA ASP A 304 4.60 7.57 45.32
C ASP A 304 5.69 6.53 45.03
N THR A 305 6.43 6.03 46.04
CA THR A 305 7.55 5.11 45.81
C THR A 305 7.57 3.90 46.73
N TYR A 306 7.27 4.05 48.03
CA TYR A 306 7.31 2.95 49.00
C TYR A 306 6.19 3.00 50.05
N ALA A 307 5.92 1.85 50.67
CA ALA A 307 5.15 1.76 51.89
C ALA A 307 5.67 0.60 52.76
N VAL A 308 5.70 0.79 54.08
CA VAL A 308 5.97 -0.29 55.05
C VAL A 308 4.69 -0.55 55.82
N ALA A 309 4.13 -1.74 55.63
CA ALA A 309 2.89 -2.17 56.27
C ALA A 309 3.16 -3.17 57.41
N TYR A 310 2.27 -3.20 58.39
CA TYR A 310 2.46 -3.94 59.63
C TYR A 310 1.13 -4.44 60.19
N THR A 311 1.13 -5.67 60.71
CA THR A 311 0.02 -6.27 61.44
C THR A 311 0.56 -7.02 62.65
N CYS A 312 -0.15 -6.95 63.78
CA CYS A 312 0.24 -7.67 64.99
C CYS A 312 -0.97 -8.36 65.64
N ILE A 313 -0.77 -9.61 66.07
CA ILE A 313 -1.80 -10.42 66.73
C ILE A 313 -1.22 -10.99 68.03
N ASN A 314 -1.86 -10.73 69.17
CA ASN A 314 -1.47 -11.37 70.43
C ASN A 314 -1.84 -12.87 70.40
N THR A 315 -0.84 -13.75 70.44
CA THR A 315 -1.06 -15.22 70.41
C THR A 315 -1.13 -15.82 71.81
N SER A 316 -0.55 -15.15 72.80
CA SER A 316 -0.63 -15.50 74.23
C SER A 316 -0.39 -14.24 75.09
N PRO A 317 -0.52 -14.29 76.43
CA PRO A 317 -0.23 -13.13 77.29
C PRO A 317 1.22 -12.63 77.25
N THR A 318 2.15 -13.43 76.72
CA THR A 318 3.58 -13.10 76.67
C THR A 318 4.15 -13.07 75.26
N ASN A 319 3.37 -13.43 74.23
CA ASN A 319 3.84 -13.50 72.85
C ASN A 319 2.86 -12.82 71.89
N LYS A 320 3.43 -12.22 70.85
CA LYS A 320 2.73 -11.64 69.70
C LYS A 320 3.25 -12.25 68.41
N GLN A 321 2.41 -12.34 67.40
CA GLN A 321 2.78 -12.68 66.04
C GLN A 321 2.76 -11.41 65.19
N VAL A 322 3.83 -11.17 64.47
CA VAL A 322 4.03 -9.98 63.65
C VAL A 322 4.05 -10.35 62.18
N TYR A 323 3.38 -9.54 61.36
CA TYR A 323 3.51 -9.54 59.92
C TYR A 323 3.97 -8.17 59.47
N SER A 324 4.79 -8.12 58.44
CA SER A 324 5.17 -6.88 57.81
C SER A 324 5.44 -7.08 56.33
N TRP A 325 5.16 -6.05 55.54
CA TRP A 325 5.35 -6.01 54.10
C TRP A 325 6.06 -4.73 53.71
N ILE A 326 7.13 -4.86 52.92
CA ILE A 326 7.77 -3.74 52.22
C ILE A 326 7.19 -3.69 50.82
N LEU A 327 6.51 -2.61 50.52
CA LEU A 327 5.80 -2.38 49.27
C LEU A 327 6.48 -1.30 48.44
N SER A 328 6.44 -1.42 47.11
CA SER A 328 6.94 -0.39 46.20
C SER A 328 6.02 -0.19 45.00
N ARG A 329 6.02 1.03 44.45
CA ARG A 329 5.35 1.30 43.17
C ARG A 329 6.04 0.63 41.99
N THR A 330 7.32 0.29 42.11
CA THR A 330 8.11 -0.41 41.08
C THR A 330 8.49 -1.81 41.53
N ARG A 331 8.73 -2.73 40.58
CA ARG A 331 9.18 -4.10 40.87
C ARG A 331 10.58 -4.19 41.47
N VAL A 332 11.41 -3.18 41.20
CA VAL A 332 12.74 -3.00 41.78
C VAL A 332 12.77 -1.64 42.48
N MET A 333 13.20 -1.63 43.74
CA MET A 333 13.26 -0.42 44.56
C MET A 333 14.58 0.34 44.28
N PRO A 334 14.55 1.65 43.98
CA PRO A 334 15.77 2.45 43.84
C PRO A 334 16.55 2.55 45.16
N GLN A 335 17.89 2.61 45.10
CA GLN A 335 18.75 2.63 46.29
C GLN A 335 18.46 3.79 47.26
N THR A 336 18.04 4.95 46.74
CA THR A 336 17.64 6.10 47.56
C THR A 336 16.40 5.81 48.39
N VAL A 337 15.43 5.10 47.81
CA VAL A 337 14.20 4.68 48.48
C VAL A 337 14.50 3.56 49.48
N GLN A 338 15.37 2.62 49.10
CA GLN A 338 15.85 1.56 50.00
C GLN A 338 16.43 2.14 51.30
N THR A 339 17.26 3.18 51.20
CA THR A 339 17.84 3.84 52.39
C THR A 339 16.77 4.45 53.31
N THR A 340 15.68 4.99 52.75
CA THR A 340 14.56 5.50 53.54
C THR A 340 13.77 4.36 54.19
N VAL A 341 13.54 3.26 53.48
CA VAL A 341 12.88 2.07 54.05
C VAL A 341 13.73 1.47 55.17
N ASP A 342 15.05 1.41 55.01
CA ASP A 342 15.99 0.93 56.04
C ASP A 342 15.84 1.73 57.33
N GLN A 343 15.77 3.07 57.24
CA GLN A 343 15.54 3.94 58.41
C GLN A 343 14.19 3.68 59.08
N VAL A 344 13.15 3.35 58.31
CA VAL A 344 11.84 2.97 58.85
C VAL A 344 11.95 1.63 59.58
N VAL A 345 12.50 0.60 58.95
CA VAL A 345 12.68 -0.73 59.56
C VAL A 345 13.48 -0.63 60.86
N ASP A 346 14.60 0.11 60.87
CA ASP A 346 15.46 0.28 62.05
C ASP A 346 14.79 1.09 63.19
N SER A 347 13.69 1.80 62.90
CA SER A 347 12.96 2.62 63.89
C SER A 347 11.91 1.85 64.70
N TYR A 348 11.59 0.61 64.32
CA TYR A 348 10.61 -0.23 65.02
C TYR A 348 11.28 -1.51 65.53
N MET A 349 11.20 -1.76 66.84
CA MET A 349 11.80 -2.95 67.49
C MET A 349 11.25 -4.28 66.94
N ASP A 350 10.02 -4.28 66.39
CA ASP A 350 9.38 -5.47 65.83
C ASP A 350 9.83 -5.76 64.38
N LEU A 351 10.54 -4.82 63.75
CA LEU A 351 10.98 -4.91 62.37
C LEU A 351 12.47 -5.23 62.25
N ASN A 352 12.81 -6.18 61.39
CA ASN A 352 14.19 -6.52 61.10
C ASN A 352 14.35 -7.23 59.75
N TYR A 353 15.37 -6.84 58.98
CA TYR A 353 15.69 -7.46 57.69
C TYR A 353 15.99 -8.95 57.75
N GLN A 354 16.45 -9.49 58.89
CA GLN A 354 16.66 -10.93 59.03
C GLN A 354 15.37 -11.75 58.92
N TYR A 355 14.20 -11.15 59.18
CA TYR A 355 12.90 -11.81 59.07
C TYR A 355 12.18 -11.56 57.74
N TYR A 356 12.65 -10.61 56.92
CA TYR A 356 12.05 -10.34 55.62
C TYR A 356 12.52 -11.35 54.57
N LYS A 357 11.56 -12.06 53.99
CA LYS A 357 11.72 -12.90 52.80
C LYS A 357 11.52 -12.04 51.56
N GLN A 358 12.48 -12.06 50.64
CA GLN A 358 12.36 -11.36 49.37
C GLN A 358 11.34 -12.06 48.46
N THR A 359 10.47 -11.28 47.82
CA THR A 359 9.54 -11.77 46.80
C THR A 359 10.23 -11.76 45.44
N ASP A 360 10.04 -12.81 44.64
CA ASP A 360 10.48 -12.83 43.25
C ASP A 360 9.59 -11.89 42.41
N GLN A 361 10.13 -10.72 42.05
CA GLN A 361 9.49 -9.72 41.17
C GLN A 361 10.13 -9.70 39.77
N SER A 362 10.91 -10.74 39.41
CA SER A 362 11.54 -10.86 38.09
C SER A 362 10.50 -11.05 36.98
N ASP A 363 10.87 -10.75 35.73
CA ASP A 363 9.99 -11.02 34.58
C ASP A 363 9.56 -12.50 34.50
N ALA A 364 10.46 -13.43 34.84
CA ALA A 364 10.16 -14.85 34.86
C ALA A 364 9.16 -15.22 35.98
N GLY A 365 9.31 -14.66 37.18
CA GLY A 365 8.37 -14.85 38.29
C GLY A 365 7.01 -14.19 38.04
N CYS A 366 6.98 -13.09 37.29
CA CYS A 366 5.76 -12.36 36.93
C CYS A 366 5.03 -12.89 35.69
N PHE A 367 5.62 -13.84 34.96
CA PHE A 367 5.02 -14.37 33.74
C PHE A 367 3.85 -15.31 34.04
N PHE A 368 2.70 -15.04 33.42
CA PHE A 368 1.54 -15.93 33.46
C PHE A 368 0.82 -15.93 32.11
N TYR A 369 0.07 -17.00 31.86
CA TYR A 369 -0.82 -17.12 30.70
C TYR A 369 -2.17 -16.48 31.01
N PRO A 370 -2.57 -15.38 30.35
CA PRO A 370 -3.91 -14.82 30.52
C PRO A 370 -4.99 -15.79 30.04
N GLU A 371 -6.20 -15.69 30.58
CA GLU A 371 -7.33 -16.47 30.07
C GLU A 371 -7.71 -16.00 28.66
N PRO A 372 -7.88 -16.91 27.68
CA PRO A 372 -8.29 -16.53 26.32
C PRO A 372 -9.68 -15.89 26.30
N VAL A 373 -9.79 -14.73 25.66
CA VAL A 373 -11.07 -14.08 25.39
C VAL A 373 -11.26 -14.00 23.87
N ALA A 374 -12.36 -14.56 23.37
CA ALA A 374 -12.61 -14.64 21.93
C ALA A 374 -12.61 -13.26 21.27
N ASN A 375 -11.97 -13.13 20.11
CA ASN A 375 -11.82 -11.89 19.35
C ASN A 375 -11.09 -10.74 20.09
N GLN A 376 -10.35 -11.01 21.17
CA GLN A 376 -9.56 -9.99 21.89
C GLN A 376 -8.05 -10.23 21.73
N PRO A 377 -7.25 -9.18 21.47
CA PRO A 377 -5.79 -9.30 21.42
C PRO A 377 -5.21 -9.91 22.69
N VAL A 378 -4.20 -10.75 22.52
CA VAL A 378 -3.53 -11.41 23.63
C VAL A 378 -2.50 -10.46 24.24
N VAL A 379 -2.77 -10.04 25.48
CA VAL A 379 -1.88 -9.16 26.25
C VAL A 379 -1.20 -9.97 27.33
N PHE A 380 0.12 -10.07 27.24
CA PHE A 380 0.96 -10.69 28.26
C PHE A 380 1.56 -9.61 29.15
N ARG A 381 1.85 -9.99 30.39
CA ARG A 381 2.65 -9.16 31.29
C ARG A 381 4.12 -9.24 30.91
N GLY A 382 4.83 -8.11 31.02
CA GLY A 382 6.24 -7.97 30.68
C GLY A 382 6.46 -7.03 29.49
N GLN A 383 7.66 -7.07 28.92
CA GLN A 383 8.05 -6.29 27.74
C GLN A 383 8.53 -7.23 26.64
N CYS A 384 8.37 -6.85 25.38
CA CYS A 384 8.80 -7.64 24.23
C CYS A 384 10.28 -8.04 24.33
N GLU A 385 11.12 -7.15 24.84
CA GLU A 385 12.57 -7.35 25.02
C GLU A 385 12.92 -8.38 26.11
N SER A 386 12.01 -8.67 27.04
CA SER A 386 12.22 -9.68 28.08
C SER A 386 11.94 -11.10 27.57
N VAL A 387 11.31 -11.24 26.40
CA VAL A 387 11.04 -12.53 25.77
C VAL A 387 12.15 -12.86 24.77
N ASN A 388 12.80 -14.00 24.96
CA ASN A 388 13.82 -14.47 24.03
C ASN A 388 13.18 -15.10 22.78
N VAL A 389 12.72 -14.27 21.84
CA VAL A 389 12.20 -14.72 20.53
C VAL A 389 13.27 -14.60 19.46
N GLN A 390 13.53 -15.69 18.74
CA GLN A 390 14.50 -15.74 17.66
C GLN A 390 13.79 -15.92 16.33
N ALA A 391 14.01 -14.99 15.40
CA ALA A 391 13.55 -15.14 14.02
C ALA A 391 14.42 -16.15 13.26
N MET A 392 13.84 -16.78 12.24
CA MET A 392 14.53 -17.71 11.35
C MET A 392 15.79 -17.05 10.76
N GLN A 393 16.90 -17.79 10.74
CA GLN A 393 18.17 -17.34 10.18
C GLN A 393 18.36 -17.81 8.74
N ASN A 394 19.23 -17.13 7.98
CA ASN A 394 19.47 -17.40 6.55
C ASN A 394 18.18 -17.32 5.72
N PHE A 395 17.35 -16.32 6.01
CA PHE A 395 16.04 -16.17 5.40
C PHE A 395 16.14 -15.81 3.92
N ASN A 396 15.56 -16.66 3.05
CA ASN A 396 15.44 -16.36 1.63
C ASN A 396 14.14 -15.60 1.35
N ILE A 397 14.25 -14.28 1.23
CA ILE A 397 13.10 -13.39 0.99
C ILE A 397 12.42 -13.67 -0.36
N GLU A 398 13.17 -13.99 -1.41
CA GLU A 398 12.62 -14.27 -2.75
C GLU A 398 11.71 -15.49 -2.74
N ARG A 399 12.09 -16.55 -2.01
CA ARG A 399 11.26 -17.76 -1.87
C ARG A 399 10.01 -17.54 -1.01
N TYR A 400 10.00 -16.52 -0.16
CA TYR A 400 8.85 -16.20 0.69
C TYR A 400 7.71 -15.48 -0.06
N MET A 401 7.99 -14.91 -1.24
CA MET A 401 7.04 -14.10 -2.01
C MET A 401 5.81 -14.91 -2.48
N GLY A 402 4.76 -14.20 -2.90
CA GLY A 402 3.48 -14.74 -3.34
C GLY A 402 2.46 -14.90 -2.21
N LEU A 403 1.33 -15.52 -2.54
CA LEU A 403 0.17 -15.62 -1.67
C LEU A 403 0.38 -16.56 -0.47
N TRP A 404 -0.04 -16.10 0.70
CA TRP A 404 -0.16 -16.87 1.94
C TRP A 404 -1.57 -16.74 2.52
N HIS A 405 -2.19 -17.88 2.83
CA HIS A 405 -3.46 -17.96 3.52
C HIS A 405 -3.24 -17.94 5.03
N ASN A 406 -3.94 -17.05 5.75
CA ASN A 406 -3.98 -17.10 7.20
C ASN A 406 -4.89 -18.25 7.64
N ILE A 407 -4.36 -19.25 8.33
CA ILE A 407 -5.12 -20.44 8.75
C ILE A 407 -5.54 -20.33 10.21
N GLU A 408 -4.61 -19.91 11.07
CA GLU A 408 -4.91 -19.63 12.47
C GLU A 408 -4.13 -18.40 12.92
N LEU A 409 -4.73 -17.57 13.78
CA LEU A 409 -4.09 -16.38 14.32
C LEU A 409 -4.41 -16.16 15.78
N TYR A 410 -3.53 -15.42 16.46
CA TYR A 410 -3.95 -14.70 17.67
C TYR A 410 -4.94 -13.60 17.26
N PRO A 411 -6.04 -13.41 17.99
CA PRO A 411 -7.03 -12.41 17.62
C PRO A 411 -6.40 -11.03 17.51
N THR A 412 -6.78 -10.27 16.48
CA THR A 412 -6.32 -8.90 16.29
C THR A 412 -7.52 -7.99 16.03
N ALA A 413 -7.44 -6.74 16.46
CA ALA A 413 -8.54 -5.79 16.33
C ALA A 413 -8.86 -5.40 14.87
N PHE A 414 -7.96 -5.69 13.92
CA PHE A 414 -8.02 -5.24 12.52
C PHE A 414 -8.25 -6.37 11.50
N GLN A 415 -8.31 -7.64 11.93
CA GLN A 415 -8.61 -8.79 11.07
C GLN A 415 -9.83 -9.56 11.60
N SER A 416 -11.00 -8.93 11.55
CA SER A 416 -12.27 -9.52 12.00
C SER A 416 -13.03 -10.29 10.92
N GLY A 417 -12.56 -10.25 9.67
CA GLY A 417 -13.18 -10.94 8.54
C GLY A 417 -12.73 -12.37 8.33
N THR A 418 -13.34 -13.01 7.34
CA THR A 418 -13.03 -14.36 6.87
C THR A 418 -12.04 -14.32 5.71
N CYS A 419 -11.50 -15.48 5.31
CA CYS A 419 -10.60 -15.64 4.16
C CYS A 419 -9.44 -14.63 4.13
N SER A 420 -8.83 -14.38 5.30
CA SER A 420 -7.72 -13.45 5.40
C SER A 420 -6.49 -14.01 4.68
N ASN A 421 -5.91 -13.23 3.76
CA ASN A 421 -4.72 -13.61 2.99
C ASN A 421 -3.73 -12.45 2.92
N ALA A 422 -2.48 -12.78 2.65
CA ALA A 422 -1.42 -11.81 2.44
C ALA A 422 -0.63 -12.20 1.18
N ASP A 423 -0.59 -11.31 0.19
CA ASP A 423 0.24 -11.47 -1.01
C ASP A 423 1.48 -10.57 -0.92
N TYR A 424 2.65 -11.16 -1.13
CA TYR A 424 3.94 -10.50 -0.95
C TYR A 424 4.67 -10.38 -2.29
N GLU A 425 5.06 -9.18 -2.67
CA GLU A 425 5.81 -8.92 -3.91
C GLU A 425 7.10 -8.15 -3.60
N LEU A 426 8.23 -8.61 -4.14
CA LEU A 426 9.52 -7.96 -3.98
C LEU A 426 9.66 -6.82 -5.00
N VAL A 427 9.74 -5.59 -4.52
CA VAL A 427 9.93 -4.38 -5.33
C VAL A 427 11.24 -3.72 -4.92
N GLY A 428 12.30 -3.94 -5.70
CA GLY A 428 13.65 -3.49 -5.37
C GLY A 428 14.17 -4.21 -4.12
N SER A 429 14.42 -3.48 -3.04
CA SER A 429 14.85 -4.02 -1.74
C SER A 429 13.74 -4.03 -0.68
N SER A 430 12.52 -3.66 -1.04
CA SER A 430 11.34 -3.63 -0.17
C SER A 430 10.32 -4.67 -0.63
N VAL A 431 9.47 -5.11 0.28
CA VAL A 431 8.35 -6.02 0.00
C VAL A 431 7.05 -5.23 0.06
N THR A 432 6.30 -5.21 -1.03
CA THR A 432 4.91 -4.76 -1.00
C THR A 432 4.06 -5.90 -0.45
N VAL A 433 3.15 -5.58 0.48
CA VAL A 433 2.24 -6.54 1.09
C VAL A 433 0.81 -6.11 0.80
N VAL A 434 0.02 -6.98 0.20
CA VAL A 434 -1.40 -6.78 -0.03
C VAL A 434 -2.17 -7.75 0.88
N ASN A 435 -2.72 -7.23 1.97
CA ASN A 435 -3.56 -8.00 2.87
C ASN A 435 -5.02 -7.90 2.42
N THR A 436 -5.70 -9.03 2.31
CA THR A 436 -7.12 -9.09 1.98
C THR A 436 -7.91 -9.81 3.06
N GLN A 437 -9.15 -9.40 3.30
CA GLN A 437 -10.12 -10.13 4.12
C GLN A 437 -11.53 -9.94 3.57
N VAL A 438 -12.43 -10.89 3.83
CA VAL A 438 -13.84 -10.81 3.45
C VAL A 438 -14.67 -10.41 4.67
N ASN A 439 -15.41 -9.31 4.56
CA ASN A 439 -16.34 -8.84 5.59
C ASN A 439 -17.70 -8.58 4.95
N ASN A 440 -18.73 -9.28 5.40
CA ASN A 440 -20.10 -9.16 4.86
C ASN A 440 -20.12 -9.26 3.32
N GLU A 441 -19.49 -10.32 2.77
CA GLU A 441 -19.43 -10.62 1.33
C GLU A 441 -18.77 -9.51 0.48
N ARG A 442 -17.95 -8.66 1.11
CA ARG A 442 -17.11 -7.65 0.45
C ARG A 442 -15.64 -7.92 0.73
N LEU A 443 -14.82 -7.79 -0.31
CA LEU A 443 -13.36 -7.86 -0.18
C LEU A 443 -12.84 -6.52 0.34
N TYR A 444 -12.10 -6.57 1.45
CA TYR A 444 -11.36 -5.44 1.98
C TYR A 444 -9.87 -5.68 1.77
N THR A 445 -9.19 -4.67 1.24
CA THR A 445 -7.77 -4.73 0.90
C THR A 445 -7.01 -3.63 1.62
N VAL A 446 -5.87 -3.97 2.20
CA VAL A 446 -4.93 -3.03 2.82
C VAL A 446 -3.53 -3.29 2.25
N ASN A 447 -2.92 -2.23 1.73
CA ASN A 447 -1.56 -2.27 1.21
C ASN A 447 -0.57 -1.80 2.29
N ALA A 448 0.58 -2.45 2.38
CA ALA A 448 1.67 -2.12 3.29
C ALA A 448 3.03 -2.33 2.63
N VAL A 449 4.07 -1.78 3.25
CA VAL A 449 5.46 -1.97 2.81
C VAL A 449 6.27 -2.59 3.94
N GLY A 450 6.90 -3.73 3.67
CA GLY A 450 7.85 -4.40 4.54
C GLY A 450 9.29 -4.12 4.13
N VAL A 451 10.14 -3.81 5.10
CA VAL A 451 11.59 -3.69 4.90
C VAL A 451 12.34 -4.57 5.91
N PRO A 452 13.49 -5.17 5.54
CA PRO A 452 14.31 -5.89 6.51
C PRO A 452 14.72 -4.99 7.68
N ALA A 453 14.54 -5.48 8.91
CA ALA A 453 14.89 -4.75 10.12
C ALA A 453 16.41 -4.72 10.37
N ALA A 454 17.15 -5.68 9.81
CA ALA A 454 18.60 -5.80 9.89
C ALA A 454 19.17 -6.48 8.63
N SER A 455 20.46 -6.29 8.38
CA SER A 455 21.21 -6.94 7.28
C SER A 455 21.94 -8.21 7.74
N ASP A 456 21.52 -8.80 8.85
CA ASP A 456 22.14 -9.99 9.47
C ASP A 456 21.64 -11.33 8.89
N GLY A 457 20.72 -11.28 7.92
CA GLY A 457 20.12 -12.48 7.31
C GLY A 457 19.00 -13.11 8.12
N SER A 458 18.56 -12.46 9.21
CA SER A 458 17.38 -12.90 9.97
C SER A 458 16.07 -12.52 9.27
N ALA A 459 15.02 -13.30 9.49
CA ALA A 459 13.68 -13.06 8.95
C ALA A 459 12.89 -11.97 9.72
N LYS A 460 13.57 -10.88 10.08
CA LYS A 460 12.96 -9.74 10.78
C LYS A 460 12.61 -8.67 9.77
N LEU A 461 11.32 -8.36 9.63
CA LEU A 461 10.84 -7.25 8.84
C LEU A 461 10.13 -6.23 9.75
N VAL A 462 10.20 -4.97 9.37
CA VAL A 462 9.31 -3.92 9.86
C VAL A 462 8.30 -3.64 8.76
N VAL A 463 7.01 -3.80 9.05
CA VAL A 463 5.92 -3.56 8.10
C VAL A 463 5.19 -2.29 8.46
N THR A 464 5.10 -1.38 7.50
CA THR A 464 4.49 -0.06 7.65
C THR A 464 3.15 0.01 6.91
N PHE A 465 2.09 0.36 7.64
CA PHE A 465 0.72 0.49 7.15
C PHE A 465 0.30 1.98 7.13
N PRO A 466 -0.35 2.45 6.05
CA PRO A 466 -0.97 3.78 6.04
C PRO A 466 -2.22 3.81 6.92
N ILE A 467 -2.43 4.91 7.65
CA ILE A 467 -3.64 5.11 8.46
C ILE A 467 -4.73 5.70 7.54
N PRO A 468 -5.87 5.01 7.33
CA PRO A 468 -6.90 5.45 6.39
C PRO A 468 -7.38 6.89 6.65
N GLY A 469 -7.40 7.71 5.60
CA GLY A 469 -7.84 9.10 5.68
C GLY A 469 -6.81 10.09 6.26
N SER A 470 -5.53 9.69 6.36
CA SER A 470 -4.44 10.56 6.83
C SER A 470 -3.11 10.28 6.11
N ASP A 471 -2.15 11.19 6.26
CA ASP A 471 -0.76 11.00 5.80
C ASP A 471 0.13 10.28 6.83
N GLN A 472 -0.46 9.73 7.90
CA GLN A 472 0.27 9.03 8.96
C GLN A 472 0.39 7.53 8.68
N THR A 473 1.42 6.91 9.27
CA THR A 473 1.66 5.47 9.16
C THR A 473 1.90 4.85 10.53
N VAL A 474 1.51 3.59 10.69
CA VAL A 474 1.88 2.74 11.83
C VAL A 474 2.84 1.66 11.37
N SER A 475 3.86 1.35 12.16
CA SER A 475 4.81 0.28 11.87
C SER A 475 4.73 -0.80 12.94
N SER A 476 4.82 -2.06 12.51
CA SER A 476 4.83 -3.22 13.38
C SER A 476 5.91 -4.20 12.94
N ASP A 477 6.46 -4.91 13.92
CA ASP A 477 7.39 -6.01 13.66
C ASP A 477 6.65 -7.17 12.97
N TYR A 478 7.31 -7.80 12.00
CA TYR A 478 6.86 -9.02 11.33
C TYR A 478 8.05 -9.97 11.27
N TRP A 479 8.10 -10.91 12.21
CA TRP A 479 9.20 -11.86 12.33
C TRP A 479 8.72 -13.23 11.91
N VAL A 480 9.36 -13.82 10.89
CA VAL A 480 9.11 -15.22 10.53
C VAL A 480 9.97 -16.08 11.45
N LEU A 481 9.32 -16.84 12.33
CA LEU A 481 10.01 -17.70 13.29
C LEU A 481 10.48 -19.00 12.62
N ASP A 482 9.69 -19.53 11.72
CA ASP A 482 10.00 -20.73 10.93
C ASP A 482 9.15 -20.82 9.67
N THR A 483 9.72 -21.31 8.57
CA THR A 483 9.02 -21.55 7.31
C THR A 483 9.82 -22.51 6.43
N ASP A 484 9.12 -23.34 5.66
CA ASP A 484 9.72 -24.10 4.55
C ASP A 484 9.55 -23.43 3.18
N TYR A 485 9.02 -22.19 3.16
CA TYR A 485 8.70 -21.35 2.01
C TYR A 485 7.56 -21.85 1.11
N ASP A 486 7.45 -23.17 0.96
CA ASP A 486 6.57 -23.81 -0.01
C ASP A 486 5.24 -24.27 0.58
N ASN A 487 5.12 -24.43 1.90
CA ASN A 487 3.91 -24.95 2.55
C ASN A 487 3.43 -24.11 3.72
N TYR A 488 4.30 -23.72 4.66
CA TYR A 488 3.88 -23.04 5.89
C TYR A 488 4.82 -21.92 6.32
N ALA A 489 4.30 -20.99 7.12
CA ALA A 489 5.10 -20.03 7.88
C ALA A 489 4.46 -19.76 9.24
N LEU A 490 5.29 -19.66 10.28
CA LEU A 490 4.90 -19.15 11.59
C LEU A 490 5.44 -17.74 11.75
N VAL A 491 4.54 -16.79 11.96
CA VAL A 491 4.87 -15.36 12.07
C VAL A 491 4.55 -14.86 13.46
N TYR A 492 5.37 -13.96 13.96
CA TYR A 492 5.26 -13.33 15.28
C TYR A 492 5.43 -11.82 15.18
N SER A 493 4.70 -11.11 16.04
CA SER A 493 4.83 -9.67 16.26
C SER A 493 4.61 -9.37 17.74
N CYS A 494 5.26 -8.34 18.26
CA CYS A 494 5.10 -7.88 19.63
C CYS A 494 5.15 -6.36 19.70
N SER A 495 4.33 -5.78 20.57
CA SER A 495 4.36 -4.35 20.87
C SER A 495 4.16 -4.09 22.35
N ASN A 496 5.03 -3.29 22.97
CA ASN A 496 4.87 -2.82 24.34
C ASN A 496 3.72 -1.82 24.43
N LEU A 497 2.72 -2.10 25.26
CA LEU A 497 1.56 -1.22 25.48
C LEU A 497 1.84 -0.16 26.54
N ASN A 498 2.54 -0.56 27.60
CA ASN A 498 3.03 0.27 28.69
C ASN A 498 4.24 -0.41 29.35
N ALA A 499 4.70 0.07 30.51
CA ALA A 499 5.91 -0.43 31.17
C ALA A 499 5.81 -1.87 31.73
N ASP A 500 4.63 -2.48 31.75
CA ASP A 500 4.41 -3.82 32.34
C ASP A 500 3.56 -4.74 31.46
N GLU A 501 3.13 -4.29 30.28
CA GLU A 501 2.26 -5.05 29.37
C GLU A 501 2.77 -5.01 27.93
N MET A 502 2.72 -6.17 27.28
CA MET A 502 3.00 -6.33 25.86
C MET A 502 1.82 -7.03 25.17
N GLN A 503 1.50 -6.59 23.96
CA GLN A 503 0.58 -7.28 23.08
C GLN A 503 1.39 -8.17 22.14
N VAL A 504 0.99 -9.44 22.03
CA VAL A 504 1.59 -10.40 21.11
C VAL A 504 0.59 -10.76 20.03
N SER A 505 1.06 -10.83 18.79
CA SER A 505 0.29 -11.35 17.66
C SER A 505 1.09 -12.43 16.97
N SER A 506 0.39 -13.45 16.48
CA SER A 506 1.02 -14.55 15.78
C SER A 506 0.09 -15.14 14.75
N TRP A 507 0.64 -15.58 13.62
CA TRP A 507 -0.10 -16.13 12.50
C TRP A 507 0.52 -17.44 12.03
N LYS A 508 -0.31 -18.45 11.83
CA LYS A 508 0.02 -19.68 11.12
C LYS A 508 -0.45 -19.54 9.69
N LEU A 509 0.49 -19.34 8.79
CA LEU A 509 0.24 -19.14 7.37
C LEU A 509 0.48 -20.44 6.60
N SER A 510 -0.26 -20.62 5.51
CA SER A 510 -0.10 -21.76 4.59
C SER A 510 -0.19 -21.32 3.13
N ARG A 511 0.51 -22.02 2.24
CA ARG A 511 0.33 -21.87 0.78
C ARG A 511 -0.97 -22.53 0.29
N ALA A 512 -1.55 -23.42 1.09
CA ALA A 512 -2.87 -23.99 0.87
C ALA A 512 -3.89 -23.39 1.84
N LYS A 513 -5.19 -23.56 1.57
CA LYS A 513 -6.27 -23.12 2.47
C LYS A 513 -6.44 -23.97 3.74
N SER A 514 -5.44 -24.78 4.05
CA SER A 514 -5.33 -25.58 5.27
C SER A 514 -3.86 -25.91 5.56
N LEU A 515 -3.55 -26.30 6.79
CA LEU A 515 -2.22 -26.79 7.17
C LEU A 515 -2.15 -28.32 7.04
N SER A 516 -1.06 -28.82 6.48
CA SER A 516 -0.75 -30.25 6.51
C SER A 516 -0.33 -30.69 7.92
N THR A 517 -0.44 -31.98 8.25
CA THR A 517 0.00 -32.52 9.55
C THR A 517 1.50 -32.25 9.80
N ALA A 518 2.33 -32.30 8.76
CA ALA A 518 3.76 -32.00 8.86
C ALA A 518 4.00 -30.53 9.19
N SER A 519 3.31 -29.62 8.49
CA SER A 519 3.35 -28.17 8.74
C SER A 519 2.91 -27.83 10.17
N SER A 520 1.78 -28.37 10.63
CA SER A 520 1.31 -28.15 12.00
C SER A 520 2.30 -28.66 13.05
N THR A 521 2.96 -29.79 12.79
CA THR A 521 3.98 -30.33 13.70
C THR A 521 5.20 -29.40 13.79
N ALA A 522 5.69 -28.90 12.65
CA ALA A 522 6.83 -27.99 12.61
C ALA A 522 6.53 -26.67 13.34
N ILE A 523 5.35 -26.09 13.09
CA ILE A 523 4.88 -24.89 13.79
C ILE A 523 4.79 -25.12 15.32
N ASN A 524 4.17 -26.23 15.73
CA ASN A 524 3.99 -26.53 17.16
C ASN A 524 5.33 -26.75 17.88
N ASN A 525 6.36 -27.26 17.20
CA ASN A 525 7.69 -27.39 17.78
C ASN A 525 8.28 -26.01 18.16
N ILE A 526 8.05 -24.98 17.35
CA ILE A 526 8.50 -23.61 17.65
C ILE A 526 7.65 -22.98 18.76
N ILE A 527 6.32 -23.11 18.68
CA ILE A 527 5.38 -22.63 19.71
C ILE A 527 5.81 -23.13 21.10
N ASN A 528 6.17 -24.41 21.23
CA ASN A 528 6.59 -25.00 22.51
C ASN A 528 7.92 -24.45 23.07
N THR A 529 8.67 -23.65 22.31
CA THR A 529 9.95 -23.04 22.74
C THR A 529 9.84 -21.56 23.08
N VAL A 530 8.74 -20.90 22.71
CA VAL A 530 8.54 -19.46 22.88
C VAL A 530 7.43 -19.25 23.92
N SER A 531 7.75 -18.67 25.08
CA SER A 531 6.82 -18.59 26.22
C SER A 531 5.52 -17.85 25.93
N VAL A 532 5.53 -16.86 25.03
CA VAL A 532 4.32 -16.10 24.65
C VAL A 532 3.53 -16.74 23.50
N LEU A 533 3.95 -17.90 23.02
CA LEU A 533 3.24 -18.70 22.03
C LEU A 533 2.59 -19.93 22.70
N ASP A 534 1.25 -20.00 22.69
CA ASP A 534 0.47 -21.13 23.19
C ASP A 534 -0.70 -21.37 22.23
N SER A 535 -0.95 -22.65 21.93
CA SER A 535 -2.04 -23.10 21.06
C SER A 535 -3.43 -22.58 21.46
N ARG A 536 -3.67 -22.33 22.76
CA ARG A 536 -4.99 -21.92 23.29
C ARG A 536 -5.49 -20.57 22.77
N TYR A 537 -4.58 -19.74 22.27
CA TYR A 537 -4.89 -18.39 21.81
C TYR A 537 -5.09 -18.31 20.29
N TYR A 538 -4.84 -19.40 19.55
CA TYR A 538 -5.06 -19.42 18.11
C TYR A 538 -6.53 -19.66 17.79
N GLU A 539 -7.12 -18.73 17.05
CA GLU A 539 -8.44 -18.86 16.44
C GLU A 539 -8.30 -19.28 14.98
N THR A 540 -9.17 -20.18 14.52
CA THR A 540 -9.18 -20.64 13.13
C THR A 540 -9.84 -19.60 12.22
N MET A 541 -9.16 -19.27 11.12
CA MET A 541 -9.67 -18.42 10.06
C MET A 541 -10.51 -19.23 9.07
N ASP A 542 -11.72 -18.77 8.76
CA ASP A 542 -12.58 -19.44 7.76
C ASP A 542 -12.05 -19.22 6.34
N GLN A 543 -11.36 -20.25 5.83
CA GLN A 543 -10.84 -20.34 4.45
C GLN A 543 -11.75 -21.20 3.54
N SER A 544 -12.99 -21.49 3.96
CA SER A 544 -13.94 -22.27 3.16
C SER A 544 -14.41 -21.50 1.93
N VAL A 545 -15.08 -22.20 0.99
CA VAL A 545 -15.69 -21.56 -0.19
C VAL A 545 -16.67 -20.46 0.22
N GLN A 546 -17.43 -20.66 1.30
CA GLN A 546 -18.39 -19.67 1.81
C GLN A 546 -17.67 -18.49 2.48
N GLY A 547 -16.68 -18.76 3.34
CA GLY A 547 -15.89 -17.71 4.01
C GLY A 547 -15.08 -16.85 3.03
N CYS A 548 -14.68 -17.41 1.89
CA CYS A 548 -13.96 -16.69 0.83
C CYS A 548 -14.87 -16.04 -0.22
N PHE A 549 -16.19 -16.20 -0.14
CA PHE A 549 -17.08 -15.62 -1.14
C PHE A 549 -17.26 -14.12 -0.93
N TYR A 550 -17.11 -13.35 -2.01
CA TYR A 550 -17.41 -11.93 -2.04
C TYR A 550 -17.92 -11.51 -3.42
N PHE A 551 -18.66 -10.40 -3.46
CA PHE A 551 -19.08 -9.76 -4.69
C PHE A 551 -17.95 -8.86 -5.22
N PRO A 552 -17.39 -9.10 -6.41
CA PRO A 552 -16.41 -8.21 -7.00
C PRO A 552 -17.01 -6.83 -7.26
N GLU A 553 -16.20 -5.77 -7.21
CA GLU A 553 -16.67 -4.43 -7.56
C GLU A 553 -17.05 -4.37 -9.05
N ALA A 554 -18.25 -3.84 -9.35
CA ALA A 554 -18.72 -3.71 -10.72
C ALA A 554 -17.94 -2.59 -11.44
N GLN A 555 -17.25 -2.94 -12.51
CA GLN A 555 -16.48 -1.99 -13.34
C GLN A 555 -16.93 -2.13 -14.79
N SER A 556 -17.14 -0.99 -15.46
CA SER A 556 -17.63 -1.01 -16.84
C SER A 556 -16.59 -1.57 -17.80
N GLY A 557 -17.02 -2.46 -18.69
CA GLY A 557 -16.17 -3.15 -19.66
C GLY A 557 -15.26 -4.26 -19.08
N VAL A 558 -15.26 -4.47 -17.75
CA VAL A 558 -14.37 -5.44 -17.09
C VAL A 558 -15.11 -6.76 -16.83
N PRO A 559 -14.63 -7.91 -17.35
CA PRO A 559 -15.26 -9.21 -17.10
C PRO A 559 -15.40 -9.53 -15.61
N VAL A 560 -16.54 -10.10 -15.23
CA VAL A 560 -16.86 -10.38 -13.83
C VAL A 560 -16.23 -11.70 -13.39
N VAL A 561 -15.36 -11.64 -12.38
CA VAL A 561 -14.67 -12.80 -11.82
C VAL A 561 -15.09 -13.00 -10.37
N PHE A 562 -15.71 -14.14 -10.07
CA PHE A 562 -16.15 -14.50 -8.73
C PHE A 562 -15.19 -15.50 -8.06
N PRO A 563 -15.00 -15.42 -6.74
CA PRO A 563 -14.27 -16.43 -5.97
C PRO A 563 -15.07 -17.74 -5.86
N GLY A 564 -14.42 -18.87 -6.10
CA GLY A 564 -14.94 -20.25 -6.12
C GLY A 564 -15.11 -20.84 -7.54
N GLN A 565 -15.53 -22.09 -7.61
CA GLN A 565 -15.75 -22.82 -8.87
C GLN A 565 -17.18 -22.68 -9.42
N CYS A 566 -17.35 -22.90 -10.72
CA CYS A 566 -18.63 -22.93 -11.40
C CYS A 566 -19.57 -23.99 -10.81
N ASP A 567 -20.83 -23.62 -10.63
CA ASP A 567 -21.88 -24.55 -10.23
C ASP A 567 -22.40 -25.32 -11.45
N GLU A 568 -21.98 -26.58 -11.56
CA GLU A 568 -22.45 -27.50 -12.60
C GLU A 568 -23.94 -27.84 -12.46
N ASN A 569 -24.56 -27.61 -11.30
CA ASN A 569 -25.96 -27.96 -11.03
C ASN A 569 -26.96 -26.81 -11.20
N ILE A 570 -26.52 -25.66 -11.75
CA ILE A 570 -27.42 -24.54 -12.01
C ILE A 570 -28.63 -24.99 -12.84
N ALA A 571 -29.82 -24.51 -12.45
CA ALA A 571 -31.06 -24.85 -13.12
C ALA A 571 -31.09 -24.21 -14.53
N VAL A 572 -31.35 -25.03 -15.53
CA VAL A 572 -31.55 -24.61 -16.93
C VAL A 572 -32.93 -25.02 -17.41
N VAL A 573 -33.38 -24.45 -18.54
CA VAL A 573 -34.61 -24.89 -19.21
C VAL A 573 -34.51 -26.38 -19.55
N GLN A 574 -35.45 -27.17 -19.05
CA GLN A 574 -35.60 -28.57 -19.43
C GLN A 574 -36.40 -28.66 -20.73
N ASP A 575 -36.17 -29.71 -21.52
CA ASP A 575 -36.82 -29.92 -22.82
C ASP A 575 -36.66 -28.72 -23.79
N PHE A 576 -35.47 -28.12 -23.78
CA PHE A 576 -35.08 -27.01 -24.62
C PHE A 576 -35.17 -27.32 -26.13
N ASP A 577 -35.99 -26.54 -26.82
CA ASP A 577 -36.28 -26.71 -28.25
C ASP A 577 -35.45 -25.73 -29.10
N LEU A 578 -34.42 -26.26 -29.79
CA LEU A 578 -33.56 -25.47 -30.68
C LEU A 578 -34.33 -24.87 -31.86
N ASN A 579 -35.36 -25.55 -32.37
CA ASN A 579 -36.14 -25.06 -33.51
C ASN A 579 -37.01 -23.87 -33.12
N ARG A 580 -37.50 -23.82 -31.89
CA ARG A 580 -38.22 -22.65 -31.36
C ARG A 580 -37.28 -21.51 -30.98
N PHE A 581 -36.03 -21.82 -30.64
CA PHE A 581 -35.04 -20.82 -30.28
C PHE A 581 -34.41 -20.09 -31.47
N GLN A 582 -34.47 -20.67 -32.68
CA GLN A 582 -33.95 -20.05 -33.90
C GLN A 582 -34.51 -18.63 -34.15
N GLY A 583 -33.88 -17.88 -35.05
CA GLY A 583 -34.27 -16.52 -35.42
C GLY A 583 -33.39 -15.47 -34.75
N GLU A 584 -33.84 -14.22 -34.81
CA GLU A 584 -33.11 -13.08 -34.28
C GLU A 584 -33.41 -12.85 -32.79
N TRP A 585 -32.38 -12.49 -32.04
CA TRP A 585 -32.44 -12.09 -30.64
C TRP A 585 -31.61 -10.81 -30.45
N HIS A 586 -32.23 -9.76 -29.96
CA HIS A 586 -31.57 -8.52 -29.56
C HIS A 586 -30.97 -8.70 -28.18
N GLU A 587 -29.69 -8.38 -28.04
CA GLU A 587 -29.05 -8.33 -26.73
C GLU A 587 -29.40 -7.01 -26.04
N ILE A 588 -30.14 -7.08 -24.92
CA ILE A 588 -30.64 -5.88 -24.23
C ILE A 588 -29.68 -5.47 -23.11
N GLN A 589 -29.21 -6.46 -22.36
CA GLN A 589 -28.16 -6.27 -21.37
C GLN A 589 -27.24 -7.49 -21.34
N SER A 590 -25.97 -7.30 -21.03
CA SER A 590 -25.05 -8.40 -20.77
C SER A 590 -24.06 -8.06 -19.68
N TYR A 591 -23.39 -9.08 -19.13
CA TYR A 591 -22.15 -8.84 -18.40
C TYR A 591 -21.07 -8.34 -19.38
N PRO A 592 -20.08 -7.58 -18.90
CA PRO A 592 -19.02 -7.07 -19.76
C PRO A 592 -18.29 -8.21 -20.47
N LYS A 593 -18.06 -8.05 -21.78
CA LYS A 593 -17.38 -9.02 -22.64
C LYS A 593 -16.36 -8.28 -23.51
N ALA A 594 -15.09 -8.67 -23.39
CA ALA A 594 -13.99 -8.00 -24.10
C ALA A 594 -14.00 -8.33 -25.60
N GLU A 595 -14.57 -9.47 -25.97
CA GLU A 595 -14.56 -10.01 -27.34
C GLU A 595 -15.53 -9.31 -28.29
N GLN A 596 -16.48 -8.52 -27.78
CA GLN A 596 -17.50 -7.88 -28.61
C GLN A 596 -17.88 -6.50 -28.06
N SER A 597 -17.30 -5.46 -28.66
CA SER A 597 -17.62 -4.06 -28.43
C SER A 597 -18.66 -3.53 -29.42
N GLY A 598 -19.25 -2.39 -29.10
CA GLY A 598 -20.21 -1.68 -29.94
C GLY A 598 -21.64 -1.72 -29.41
N HIS A 599 -22.57 -1.24 -30.23
CA HIS A 599 -24.00 -1.18 -29.93
C HIS A 599 -24.81 -2.03 -30.92
N CYS A 600 -26.13 -2.05 -30.75
CA CYS A 600 -27.06 -2.83 -31.56
C CYS A 600 -26.62 -4.30 -31.75
N ILE A 601 -26.24 -4.94 -30.65
CA ILE A 601 -25.75 -6.31 -30.69
C ILE A 601 -26.95 -7.25 -30.90
N ASN A 602 -26.94 -7.99 -32.00
CA ASN A 602 -28.00 -8.92 -32.37
C ASN A 602 -27.41 -10.28 -32.69
N HIS A 603 -28.13 -11.34 -32.29
CA HIS A 603 -27.73 -12.72 -32.49
C HIS A 603 -28.76 -13.44 -33.35
N ARG A 604 -28.37 -13.82 -34.56
CA ARG A 604 -29.20 -14.57 -35.49
C ARG A 604 -28.81 -16.05 -35.47
N TYR A 605 -29.76 -16.88 -35.06
CA TYR A 605 -29.58 -18.33 -35.02
C TYR A 605 -30.32 -19.00 -36.16
N THR A 606 -29.62 -19.83 -36.93
CA THR A 606 -30.19 -20.59 -38.05
C THR A 606 -29.91 -22.10 -37.91
N PRO A 607 -30.87 -22.99 -38.22
CA PRO A 607 -30.65 -24.43 -38.10
C PRO A 607 -29.50 -24.92 -38.95
N LEU A 608 -28.58 -25.65 -38.34
CA LEU A 608 -27.55 -26.41 -39.04
C LEU A 608 -27.93 -27.89 -39.09
N ASP A 609 -28.33 -28.45 -37.94
CA ASP A 609 -28.87 -29.80 -37.79
C ASP A 609 -29.64 -29.94 -36.46
N ASN A 610 -30.09 -31.15 -36.12
CA ASN A 610 -30.88 -31.43 -34.91
C ASN A 610 -30.14 -31.14 -33.58
N THR A 611 -28.84 -30.89 -33.62
CA THR A 611 -28.00 -30.61 -32.44
C THR A 611 -27.33 -29.25 -32.47
N ARG A 612 -27.38 -28.53 -33.59
CA ARG A 612 -26.58 -27.32 -33.81
C ARG A 612 -27.33 -26.20 -34.52
N LEU A 613 -27.09 -24.98 -34.07
CA LEU A 613 -27.49 -23.74 -34.72
C LEU A 613 -26.24 -22.99 -35.17
N ASN A 614 -26.23 -22.47 -36.39
CA ASN A 614 -25.29 -21.44 -36.80
C ASN A 614 -25.64 -20.13 -36.07
N LEU A 615 -24.64 -19.47 -35.50
CA LEU A 615 -24.74 -18.19 -34.80
C LEU A 615 -24.03 -17.13 -35.65
N GLU A 616 -24.79 -16.15 -36.10
CA GLU A 616 -24.27 -14.91 -36.68
C GLU A 616 -24.55 -13.79 -35.68
N SER A 617 -23.51 -13.26 -35.06
CA SER A 617 -23.60 -12.17 -34.10
C SER A 617 -23.12 -10.88 -34.75
N SER A 618 -24.00 -9.88 -34.84
CA SER A 618 -23.68 -8.57 -35.42
C SER A 618 -23.56 -7.51 -34.33
N SER A 619 -22.61 -6.58 -34.48
CA SER A 619 -22.52 -5.37 -33.67
C SER A 619 -22.19 -4.15 -34.53
N VAL A 620 -22.58 -2.97 -34.10
CA VAL A 620 -22.24 -1.70 -34.75
C VAL A 620 -21.18 -0.99 -33.93
N ASN A 621 -20.02 -0.74 -34.52
CA ASN A 621 -18.93 0.03 -33.92
C ASN A 621 -18.47 1.10 -34.90
N ASP A 622 -18.39 2.36 -34.45
CA ASP A 622 -18.07 3.52 -35.29
C ASP A 622 -18.87 3.57 -36.61
N GLN A 623 -20.18 3.30 -36.56
CA GLN A 623 -21.09 3.21 -37.72
C GLN A 623 -20.73 2.08 -38.72
N PHE A 624 -19.94 1.09 -38.33
CA PHE A 624 -19.62 -0.07 -39.17
C PHE A 624 -20.13 -1.37 -38.53
N LEU A 625 -20.66 -2.24 -39.39
CA LEU A 625 -21.16 -3.54 -38.99
C LEU A 625 -19.99 -4.51 -38.82
N GLY A 626 -19.78 -4.97 -37.59
CA GLY A 626 -18.96 -6.15 -37.29
C GLY A 626 -19.82 -7.40 -37.28
N ILE A 627 -19.32 -8.50 -37.85
CA ILE A 627 -19.99 -9.80 -37.83
C ILE A 627 -19.03 -10.85 -37.25
N ILE A 628 -19.50 -11.57 -36.24
CA ILE A 628 -18.85 -12.72 -35.64
C ILE A 628 -19.68 -13.96 -35.95
N ASN A 629 -19.06 -14.93 -36.62
CA ASN A 629 -19.70 -16.21 -36.94
C ASN A 629 -19.30 -17.28 -35.93
N GLY A 630 -20.23 -18.19 -35.65
CA GLY A 630 -20.05 -19.27 -34.70
C GLY A 630 -21.11 -20.35 -34.82
N VAL A 631 -21.04 -21.32 -33.91
CA VAL A 631 -21.97 -22.43 -33.80
C VAL A 631 -22.36 -22.62 -32.34
N VAL A 632 -23.66 -22.75 -32.08
CA VAL A 632 -24.19 -23.17 -30.78
C VAL A 632 -24.65 -24.62 -30.87
N ALA A 633 -24.17 -25.47 -29.98
CA ALA A 633 -24.39 -26.91 -30.00
C ALA A 633 -24.86 -27.44 -28.64
N ARG A 634 -25.76 -28.42 -28.65
CA ARG A 634 -26.02 -29.28 -27.47
C ARG A 634 -25.03 -30.46 -27.47
N ALA A 635 -24.80 -31.06 -26.30
CA ALA A 635 -23.82 -32.15 -26.17
C ALA A 635 -24.17 -33.41 -26.99
N SER A 636 -25.47 -33.73 -27.12
CA SER A 636 -25.95 -34.84 -27.95
C SER A 636 -27.39 -34.64 -28.40
N ALA A 637 -27.86 -35.43 -29.38
CA ALA A 637 -29.25 -35.38 -29.86
C ALA A 637 -30.31 -35.81 -28.82
N THR A 638 -29.88 -36.49 -27.75
CA THR A 638 -30.75 -36.93 -26.65
C THR A 638 -30.71 -35.97 -25.45
N ASP A 639 -29.75 -35.03 -25.44
CA ASP A 639 -29.67 -34.01 -24.41
C ASP A 639 -30.59 -32.84 -24.79
N ASN A 640 -31.73 -32.75 -24.11
CA ASN A 640 -32.69 -31.68 -24.30
C ASN A 640 -32.61 -30.62 -23.20
N ALA A 641 -31.58 -30.61 -22.36
CA ALA A 641 -31.40 -29.50 -21.43
C ALA A 641 -30.92 -28.25 -22.19
N GLY A 642 -31.22 -27.06 -21.67
CA GLY A 642 -30.68 -25.79 -22.16
C GLY A 642 -29.16 -25.61 -21.97
N ARG A 643 -28.38 -26.69 -21.84
CA ARG A 643 -26.93 -26.68 -21.68
C ARG A 643 -26.25 -26.71 -23.05
N LEU A 644 -26.10 -25.55 -23.64
CA LEU A 644 -25.44 -25.42 -24.94
C LEU A 644 -23.97 -25.03 -24.77
N THR A 645 -23.21 -25.19 -25.84
CA THR A 645 -21.84 -24.73 -25.99
C THR A 645 -21.80 -23.80 -27.21
N ALA A 646 -21.31 -22.58 -27.03
CA ALA A 646 -21.10 -21.64 -28.12
C ALA A 646 -19.63 -21.67 -28.54
N THR A 647 -19.37 -21.82 -29.84
CA THR A 647 -18.04 -21.68 -30.43
C THR A 647 -18.06 -20.54 -31.42
N ILE A 648 -17.32 -19.47 -31.14
CA ILE A 648 -17.23 -18.27 -31.99
C ILE A 648 -15.82 -18.12 -32.53
N THR A 649 -15.67 -17.55 -33.72
CA THR A 649 -14.35 -17.28 -34.30
C THR A 649 -14.01 -15.80 -34.15
N VAL A 650 -12.97 -15.49 -33.38
CA VAL A 650 -12.48 -14.12 -33.15
C VAL A 650 -11.04 -14.05 -33.66
N ASN A 651 -10.74 -13.14 -34.59
CA ASN A 651 -9.41 -12.99 -35.19
C ASN A 651 -8.83 -14.29 -35.80
N GLY A 652 -9.69 -15.19 -36.30
CA GLY A 652 -9.30 -16.48 -36.85
C GLY A 652 -9.08 -17.60 -35.81
N GLU A 653 -9.23 -17.31 -34.52
CA GLU A 653 -9.15 -18.30 -33.45
C GLU A 653 -10.55 -18.68 -32.94
N ALA A 654 -10.78 -19.99 -32.77
CA ALA A 654 -12.05 -20.50 -32.24
C ALA A 654 -12.05 -20.43 -30.71
N LYS A 655 -12.96 -19.65 -30.14
CA LYS A 655 -13.23 -19.59 -28.71
C LYS A 655 -14.51 -20.37 -28.38
N THR A 656 -14.40 -21.33 -27.47
CA THR A 656 -15.52 -22.18 -27.04
C THR A 656 -15.87 -21.90 -25.58
N ILE A 657 -17.15 -21.59 -25.31
CA ILE A 657 -17.67 -21.31 -23.98
C ILE A 657 -19.00 -22.05 -23.73
N PRO A 658 -19.32 -22.39 -22.46
CA PRO A 658 -20.68 -22.77 -22.10
C PRO A 658 -21.65 -21.65 -22.44
N PHE A 659 -22.85 -21.97 -22.94
CA PHE A 659 -23.91 -21.01 -23.23
C PHE A 659 -25.25 -21.61 -22.78
N TRP A 660 -25.52 -21.51 -21.49
CA TRP A 660 -26.65 -22.19 -20.87
C TRP A 660 -27.87 -21.27 -20.82
N ILE A 661 -29.02 -21.78 -21.25
CA ILE A 661 -30.29 -21.05 -21.20
C ILE A 661 -30.98 -21.34 -19.87
N LEU A 662 -30.98 -20.35 -18.98
CA LEU A 662 -31.60 -20.45 -17.66
C LEU A 662 -33.11 -20.33 -17.75
N ASN A 663 -33.61 -19.48 -18.65
CA ASN A 663 -35.04 -19.35 -18.94
C ASN A 663 -35.31 -18.78 -20.33
N THR A 664 -36.41 -19.18 -20.94
CA THR A 664 -36.94 -18.58 -22.16
C THR A 664 -38.40 -18.99 -22.34
N ASP A 665 -39.21 -18.12 -22.94
CA ASP A 665 -40.51 -18.47 -23.49
C ASP A 665 -40.48 -18.67 -25.01
N TYR A 666 -39.29 -18.57 -25.61
CA TYR A 666 -38.96 -18.65 -27.04
C TYR A 666 -39.48 -17.50 -27.91
N THR A 667 -40.49 -16.77 -27.46
CA THR A 667 -41.24 -15.79 -28.27
C THR A 667 -41.02 -14.34 -27.86
N ASP A 668 -40.50 -14.07 -26.66
CA ASP A 668 -40.28 -12.72 -26.14
C ASP A 668 -38.87 -12.55 -25.59
N TYR A 669 -38.39 -13.46 -24.75
CA TYR A 669 -37.08 -13.31 -24.10
C TYR A 669 -36.32 -14.61 -23.91
N ALA A 670 -35.01 -14.49 -23.70
CA ALA A 670 -34.16 -15.56 -23.22
C ALA A 670 -33.12 -15.02 -22.26
N PHE A 671 -32.83 -15.78 -21.20
CA PHE A 671 -31.83 -15.46 -20.21
C PHE A 671 -30.73 -16.52 -20.23
N ALA A 672 -29.54 -16.11 -20.66
CA ALA A 672 -28.41 -16.99 -20.86
C ALA A 672 -27.28 -16.73 -19.84
N TYR A 673 -26.49 -17.75 -19.58
CA TYR A 673 -25.42 -17.78 -18.60
C TYR A 673 -24.24 -18.60 -19.10
N SER A 674 -23.04 -18.16 -18.78
CA SER A 674 -21.80 -18.89 -19.00
C SER A 674 -20.93 -18.79 -17.77
N CYS A 675 -20.22 -19.87 -17.44
CA CYS A 675 -19.24 -19.88 -16.38
C CYS A 675 -18.05 -20.72 -16.80
N VAL A 676 -16.85 -20.20 -16.55
CA VAL A 676 -15.59 -20.89 -16.83
C VAL A 676 -14.68 -20.78 -15.60
N ASN A 677 -14.20 -21.92 -15.10
CA ASN A 677 -13.19 -21.93 -14.04
C ASN A 677 -11.86 -21.41 -14.60
N LEU A 678 -11.34 -20.33 -14.02
CA LEU A 678 -10.09 -19.71 -14.44
C LEU A 678 -8.88 -20.38 -13.77
N ASN A 679 -9.06 -20.77 -12.50
CA ASN A 679 -8.13 -21.57 -11.70
C ASN A 679 -8.93 -22.26 -10.57
N SER A 680 -8.27 -22.83 -9.56
CA SER A 680 -8.92 -23.50 -8.42
C SER A 680 -9.79 -22.59 -7.55
N ASP A 681 -9.56 -21.28 -7.59
CA ASP A 681 -10.12 -20.32 -6.64
C ASP A 681 -11.04 -19.29 -7.30
N PHE A 682 -11.06 -19.20 -8.63
CA PHE A 682 -11.83 -18.18 -9.35
C PHE A 682 -12.53 -18.73 -10.59
N ARG A 683 -13.70 -18.15 -10.88
CA ARG A 683 -14.48 -18.38 -12.10
C ARG A 683 -14.86 -17.07 -12.78
N GLY A 684 -14.78 -17.06 -14.10
CA GLY A 684 -15.36 -16.00 -14.94
C GLY A 684 -16.84 -16.30 -15.17
N VAL A 685 -17.69 -15.28 -15.04
CA VAL A 685 -19.13 -15.39 -15.26
C VAL A 685 -19.56 -14.40 -16.34
N TRP A 686 -20.35 -14.89 -17.29
CA TRP A 686 -21.03 -14.06 -18.29
C TRP A 686 -22.51 -14.35 -18.28
N SER A 687 -23.32 -13.36 -18.61
CA SER A 687 -24.76 -13.53 -18.71
C SER A 687 -25.35 -12.54 -19.71
N TRP A 688 -26.43 -12.94 -20.38
CA TRP A 688 -27.10 -12.16 -21.42
C TRP A 688 -28.60 -12.16 -21.21
N LYS A 689 -29.21 -10.98 -21.24
CA LYS A 689 -30.66 -10.78 -21.33
C LYS A 689 -31.00 -10.48 -22.78
N LEU A 690 -31.61 -11.46 -23.45
CA LEU A 690 -31.97 -11.41 -24.86
C LEU A 690 -33.47 -11.18 -25.02
N SER A 691 -33.88 -10.48 -26.08
CA SER A 691 -35.29 -10.29 -26.43
C SER A 691 -35.55 -10.47 -27.93
N ARG A 692 -36.77 -10.89 -28.29
CA ARG A 692 -37.26 -10.87 -29.67
C ARG A 692 -37.59 -9.48 -30.18
N THR A 693 -37.58 -8.47 -29.31
CA THR A 693 -37.74 -7.06 -29.67
C THR A 693 -36.55 -6.25 -29.15
N LYS A 694 -36.43 -4.98 -29.55
CA LYS A 694 -35.35 -4.08 -29.11
C LYS A 694 -35.43 -3.69 -27.61
N GLN A 695 -36.38 -4.25 -26.85
CA GLN A 695 -36.55 -4.02 -25.40
C GLN A 695 -37.11 -5.28 -24.70
N LEU A 696 -36.80 -5.47 -23.41
CA LEU A 696 -37.42 -6.54 -22.61
C LEU A 696 -38.85 -6.16 -22.19
N SER A 697 -39.78 -7.12 -22.29
CA SER A 697 -41.13 -6.95 -21.74
C SER A 697 -41.14 -6.92 -20.20
N ALA A 698 -42.22 -6.43 -19.60
CA ALA A 698 -42.39 -6.47 -18.15
C ALA A 698 -42.41 -7.91 -17.59
N ALA A 699 -42.99 -8.85 -18.33
CA ALA A 699 -43.04 -10.26 -17.94
C ALA A 699 -41.64 -10.90 -17.98
N ALA A 700 -40.87 -10.62 -19.04
CA ALA A 700 -39.48 -11.03 -19.16
C ALA A 700 -38.63 -10.53 -17.98
N ASN A 701 -38.75 -9.24 -17.65
CA ASN A 701 -38.03 -8.65 -16.51
C ASN A 701 -38.36 -9.34 -15.19
N THR A 702 -39.64 -9.64 -14.93
CA THR A 702 -40.07 -10.34 -13.71
C THR A 702 -39.51 -11.76 -13.64
N ALA A 703 -39.53 -12.49 -14.75
CA ALA A 703 -39.01 -13.86 -14.79
C ALA A 703 -37.48 -13.92 -14.62
N ILE A 704 -36.74 -12.99 -15.25
CA ILE A 704 -35.29 -12.86 -15.08
C ILE A 704 -34.94 -12.50 -13.63
N ALA A 705 -35.65 -11.54 -13.03
CA ALA A 705 -35.42 -11.12 -11.66
C ALA A 705 -35.57 -12.27 -10.65
N SER A 706 -36.52 -13.20 -10.88
CA SER A 706 -36.67 -14.38 -10.03
C SER A 706 -35.47 -15.33 -10.06
N ILE A 707 -34.75 -15.39 -11.19
CA ILE A 707 -33.56 -16.25 -11.35
C ILE A 707 -32.35 -15.56 -10.75
N VAL A 708 -32.18 -14.27 -11.02
CA VAL A 708 -31.17 -13.40 -10.39
C VAL A 708 -31.25 -13.51 -8.86
N ALA A 709 -32.45 -13.44 -8.28
CA ALA A 709 -32.63 -13.54 -6.83
C ALA A 709 -32.26 -14.91 -6.22
N SER A 710 -32.18 -15.98 -7.02
CA SER A 710 -31.88 -17.35 -6.54
C SER A 710 -30.47 -17.83 -6.92
N ASN A 711 -29.68 -17.00 -7.59
CA ASN A 711 -28.33 -17.34 -8.02
C ASN A 711 -27.33 -16.28 -7.57
N VAL A 712 -26.38 -16.69 -6.72
CA VAL A 712 -25.45 -15.77 -6.07
C VAL A 712 -24.51 -15.03 -7.04
N VAL A 713 -24.23 -15.59 -8.23
CA VAL A 713 -23.35 -14.94 -9.22
C VAL A 713 -24.09 -14.14 -10.28
N LEU A 714 -25.42 -14.10 -10.21
CA LEU A 714 -26.25 -13.28 -11.08
C LEU A 714 -26.76 -12.10 -10.26
N GLN A 715 -26.18 -10.92 -10.49
CA GLN A 715 -26.61 -9.65 -9.91
C GLN A 715 -26.86 -8.62 -11.00
N ASP A 716 -27.87 -7.78 -10.80
CA ASP A 716 -28.25 -6.73 -11.74
C ASP A 716 -27.17 -5.65 -11.91
N THR A 717 -26.35 -5.42 -10.89
CA THR A 717 -25.29 -4.40 -10.91
C THR A 717 -24.19 -4.63 -11.95
N TYR A 718 -24.04 -5.87 -12.43
CA TYR A 718 -23.04 -6.22 -13.43
C TYR A 718 -23.58 -6.21 -14.86
N PHE A 719 -24.89 -6.04 -15.07
CA PHE A 719 -25.47 -5.96 -16.41
C PHE A 719 -25.28 -4.57 -16.99
N GLU A 720 -24.52 -4.50 -18.09
CA GLU A 720 -24.41 -3.31 -18.92
C GLU A 720 -25.53 -3.28 -19.95
N ARG A 721 -26.09 -2.10 -20.18
CA ARG A 721 -27.12 -1.90 -21.21
C ARG A 721 -26.47 -1.83 -22.58
N ILE A 722 -26.99 -2.59 -23.52
CA ILE A 722 -26.66 -2.46 -24.94
C ILE A 722 -27.69 -1.53 -25.59
N ASP A 723 -27.22 -0.47 -26.25
CA ASP A 723 -28.13 0.44 -26.96
C ASP A 723 -28.68 -0.22 -28.22
N GLN A 724 -30.00 -0.25 -28.34
CA GLN A 724 -30.77 -0.84 -29.44
C GLN A 724 -31.58 0.25 -30.17
N SER A 725 -31.30 1.54 -29.90
CA SER A 725 -31.91 2.67 -30.61
C SER A 725 -31.65 2.59 -32.11
N ASP A 726 -32.49 3.24 -32.92
CA ASP A 726 -32.30 3.25 -34.38
C ASP A 726 -30.99 3.94 -34.78
N GLU A 727 -30.55 4.93 -34.00
CA GLU A 727 -29.24 5.58 -34.17
C GLU A 727 -28.08 4.61 -33.88
N ALA A 728 -28.13 3.90 -32.76
CA ALA A 728 -27.11 2.89 -32.42
C ALA A 728 -27.07 1.71 -33.40
N CYS A 729 -28.19 1.40 -34.05
CA CYS A 729 -28.30 0.35 -35.06
C CYS A 729 -27.94 0.81 -36.47
N PHE A 730 -27.67 2.10 -36.69
CA PHE A 730 -27.28 2.60 -37.99
C PHE A 730 -25.84 2.21 -38.33
N TYR A 731 -25.64 1.61 -39.51
CA TYR A 731 -24.30 1.35 -40.03
C TYR A 731 -24.21 1.67 -41.53
N LEU A 732 -23.01 2.05 -41.95
CA LEU A 732 -22.65 2.31 -43.33
C LEU A 732 -22.28 0.99 -44.02
N PRO A 733 -22.84 0.67 -45.20
CA PRO A 733 -22.48 -0.53 -45.94
C PRO A 733 -21.02 -0.45 -46.45
N GLU A 734 -20.42 -1.62 -46.69
CA GLU A 734 -19.22 -1.71 -47.53
C GLU A 734 -19.60 -1.39 -48.97
N LEU A 735 -18.94 -0.42 -49.59
CA LEU A 735 -19.21 0.02 -50.97
C LEU A 735 -17.92 0.07 -51.77
N GLU A 736 -17.96 -0.38 -53.02
CA GLU A 736 -16.83 -0.25 -53.94
C GLU A 736 -16.76 1.15 -54.55
N ARG A 737 -15.57 1.51 -55.07
CA ARG A 737 -15.31 2.84 -55.61
C ARG A 737 -16.15 3.07 -56.88
N GLY A 738 -17.06 4.04 -56.83
CA GLY A 738 -17.88 4.47 -57.97
C GLY A 738 -19.31 3.92 -57.97
N GLU A 739 -19.66 3.05 -57.02
CA GLU A 739 -21.04 2.58 -56.86
C GLU A 739 -21.95 3.63 -56.22
N ALA A 740 -23.24 3.58 -56.56
CA ALA A 740 -24.25 4.41 -55.93
C ALA A 740 -24.39 4.06 -54.43
N VAL A 741 -24.34 5.06 -53.56
CA VAL A 741 -24.50 4.88 -52.12
C VAL A 741 -25.99 4.69 -51.80
N ILE A 742 -26.40 3.44 -51.55
CA ILE A 742 -27.76 3.10 -51.10
C ILE A 742 -27.70 2.72 -49.62
N LEU A 743 -28.24 3.58 -48.76
CA LEU A 743 -28.27 3.35 -47.31
C LEU A 743 -29.62 2.74 -46.89
N PRO A 744 -29.64 1.73 -46.00
CA PRO A 744 -30.86 1.19 -45.43
C PRO A 744 -31.53 2.22 -44.48
N GLY A 745 -32.81 2.53 -44.70
CA GLY A 745 -33.58 3.46 -43.86
C GLY A 745 -34.47 4.43 -44.63
N GLN A 746 -34.99 5.45 -43.92
CA GLN A 746 -35.73 6.58 -44.51
C GLN A 746 -34.80 7.80 -44.54
N CYS A 747 -35.01 8.74 -45.47
CA CYS A 747 -34.25 10.00 -45.50
C CYS A 747 -34.47 10.81 -44.22
N ASP A 748 -33.39 11.29 -43.61
CA ASP A 748 -33.47 12.20 -42.47
C ASP A 748 -34.00 13.56 -42.90
N THR A 749 -35.27 13.82 -42.58
CA THR A 749 -35.95 15.07 -42.90
C THR A 749 -35.58 16.23 -41.98
N SER A 750 -34.64 16.06 -41.05
CA SER A 750 -34.13 17.12 -40.18
C SER A 750 -32.94 17.90 -40.78
N ILE A 751 -32.28 17.35 -41.80
CA ILE A 751 -31.17 18.03 -42.50
C ILE A 751 -31.69 19.31 -43.17
N ARG A 752 -30.98 20.43 -43.00
CA ARG A 752 -31.36 21.75 -43.54
C ARG A 752 -30.24 22.34 -44.37
N GLY A 753 -30.62 23.09 -45.42
CA GLY A 753 -29.67 23.86 -46.23
C GLY A 753 -29.11 25.07 -45.48
N ILE A 754 -28.09 25.72 -46.06
CA ILE A 754 -27.49 26.95 -45.50
C ILE A 754 -28.57 28.02 -45.32
N THR A 755 -28.63 28.65 -44.14
CA THR A 755 -29.56 29.75 -43.86
C THR A 755 -29.16 31.03 -44.59
N ASN A 756 -30.14 31.88 -44.92
CA ASN A 756 -29.92 33.12 -45.69
C ASN A 756 -29.28 32.87 -47.06
N PHE A 757 -29.75 31.85 -47.78
CA PHE A 757 -29.20 31.47 -49.07
C PHE A 757 -29.38 32.58 -50.13
N ASP A 758 -28.28 33.02 -50.72
CA ASP A 758 -28.25 34.04 -51.77
C ASP A 758 -28.07 33.39 -53.15
N ILE A 759 -29.19 33.27 -53.88
CA ILE A 759 -29.26 32.67 -55.22
C ILE A 759 -28.36 33.39 -56.24
N THR A 760 -28.16 34.70 -56.08
CA THR A 760 -27.33 35.49 -57.01
C THR A 760 -25.86 35.19 -56.78
N ARG A 761 -25.41 35.12 -55.52
CA ARG A 761 -24.02 34.73 -55.18
C ARG A 761 -23.71 33.27 -55.52
N TYR A 762 -24.71 32.40 -55.46
CA TYR A 762 -24.54 30.98 -55.83
C TYR A 762 -24.41 30.78 -57.35
N SER A 763 -24.97 31.67 -58.18
CA SER A 763 -24.92 31.56 -59.63
C SER A 763 -23.49 31.55 -60.23
N GLY A 764 -23.38 31.21 -61.51
CA GLY A 764 -22.12 31.10 -62.24
C GLY A 764 -21.56 29.68 -62.26
N ARG A 765 -20.26 29.57 -62.51
CA ARG A 765 -19.58 28.30 -62.79
C ARG A 765 -19.10 27.61 -61.51
N TRP A 766 -19.35 26.32 -61.39
CA TRP A 766 -18.88 25.44 -60.32
C TRP A 766 -18.23 24.19 -60.92
N ARG A 767 -17.09 23.81 -60.37
CA ARG A 767 -16.26 22.69 -60.79
C ARG A 767 -16.41 21.58 -59.77
N LEU A 768 -16.80 20.39 -60.20
CA LEU A 768 -16.85 19.23 -59.31
C LEU A 768 -15.42 18.78 -59.00
N VAL A 769 -15.07 18.71 -57.71
CA VAL A 769 -13.72 18.36 -57.23
C VAL A 769 -13.71 16.96 -56.64
N GLU A 770 -14.65 16.67 -55.74
CA GLU A 770 -14.87 15.34 -55.19
C GLU A 770 -16.35 14.99 -55.26
N SER A 771 -16.68 13.71 -55.46
CA SER A 771 -18.06 13.24 -55.55
C SER A 771 -18.22 11.86 -54.93
N TYR A 772 -19.43 11.57 -54.43
CA TYR A 772 -19.90 10.19 -54.31
C TYR A 772 -20.11 9.58 -55.70
N GLY A 773 -20.14 8.24 -55.79
CA GLY A 773 -20.44 7.52 -57.02
C GLY A 773 -21.79 7.93 -57.60
N SER A 774 -21.85 8.13 -58.92
CA SER A 774 -23.08 8.48 -59.62
C SER A 774 -23.11 7.89 -61.02
N ASP A 775 -24.31 7.50 -61.47
CA ASP A 775 -24.50 6.85 -62.77
C ASP A 775 -24.52 7.83 -63.95
N PHE A 776 -24.56 9.15 -63.69
CA PHE A 776 -24.77 10.19 -64.72
C PHE A 776 -23.63 11.23 -64.80
N GLN A 777 -22.66 11.22 -63.87
CA GLN A 777 -21.44 12.05 -63.91
C GLN A 777 -20.19 11.16 -63.92
N VAL A 778 -20.09 10.28 -64.90
CA VAL A 778 -19.00 9.29 -65.04
C VAL A 778 -17.78 9.81 -65.80
N GLY A 779 -17.90 10.96 -66.47
CA GLY A 779 -16.81 11.60 -67.22
C GLY A 779 -15.81 12.36 -66.35
N THR A 780 -14.84 13.00 -67.01
CA THR A 780 -13.83 13.87 -66.40
C THR A 780 -14.21 15.34 -66.56
N CYS A 781 -13.52 16.23 -65.85
CA CYS A 781 -13.67 17.69 -65.96
C CYS A 781 -15.10 18.22 -65.76
N ASN A 782 -15.89 17.63 -64.87
CA ASN A 782 -17.30 17.98 -64.73
C ASN A 782 -17.48 19.44 -64.26
N VAL A 783 -18.38 20.18 -64.90
CA VAL A 783 -18.66 21.59 -64.60
C VAL A 783 -20.16 21.85 -64.65
N ALA A 784 -20.70 22.42 -63.58
CA ALA A 784 -22.06 22.97 -63.56
C ALA A 784 -22.01 24.49 -63.74
N HIS A 785 -22.87 25.02 -64.60
CA HIS A 785 -23.07 26.45 -64.80
C HIS A 785 -24.50 26.83 -64.45
N TYR A 786 -24.64 27.71 -63.47
CA TYR A 786 -25.93 28.18 -62.98
C TYR A 786 -26.21 29.60 -63.47
N THR A 787 -27.38 29.85 -64.04
CA THR A 787 -27.80 31.18 -64.50
C THR A 787 -29.10 31.57 -63.82
N VAL A 788 -29.16 32.76 -63.21
CA VAL A 788 -30.37 33.24 -62.53
C VAL A 788 -31.45 33.56 -63.57
N GLU A 789 -32.57 32.85 -63.52
CA GLU A 789 -33.75 33.15 -64.34
C GLU A 789 -34.70 34.09 -63.58
N ASN A 790 -34.92 33.83 -62.29
CA ASN A 790 -35.77 34.62 -61.40
C ASN A 790 -35.35 34.40 -59.93
N PRO A 791 -35.94 35.12 -58.94
CA PRO A 791 -35.52 35.04 -57.54
C PRO A 791 -35.59 33.66 -56.87
N THR A 792 -36.27 32.68 -57.47
CA THR A 792 -36.40 31.33 -56.92
C THR A 792 -35.90 30.23 -57.85
N THR A 793 -35.43 30.56 -59.07
CA THR A 793 -35.10 29.57 -60.12
C THR A 793 -33.76 29.88 -60.79
N LEU A 794 -32.91 28.86 -60.88
CA LEU A 794 -31.66 28.82 -61.65
C LEU A 794 -31.85 27.92 -62.88
N SER A 795 -31.42 28.37 -64.05
CA SER A 795 -31.07 27.48 -65.17
C SER A 795 -29.75 26.79 -64.85
N VAL A 796 -29.62 25.50 -65.14
CA VAL A 796 -28.41 24.71 -64.84
C VAL A 796 -27.96 23.97 -66.09
N VAL A 797 -26.72 24.17 -66.51
CA VAL A 797 -26.05 23.37 -67.54
C VAL A 797 -24.91 22.62 -66.89
N ASN A 798 -24.99 21.29 -66.90
CA ASN A 798 -23.94 20.42 -66.38
C ASN A 798 -23.21 19.77 -67.55
N SER A 799 -21.89 19.85 -67.55
CA SER A 799 -21.02 19.37 -68.62
C SER A 799 -19.97 18.40 -68.08
N GLN A 800 -19.55 17.45 -68.90
CA GLN A 800 -18.50 16.48 -68.61
C GLN A 800 -17.76 16.08 -69.88
N VAL A 801 -16.51 15.65 -69.76
CA VAL A 801 -15.70 15.11 -70.86
C VAL A 801 -15.74 13.59 -70.79
N ILE A 802 -16.19 12.95 -71.88
CA ILE A 802 -16.20 11.50 -72.01
C ILE A 802 -15.51 11.18 -73.34
N ASN A 803 -14.42 10.41 -73.31
CA ASN A 803 -13.66 10.02 -74.51
C ASN A 803 -13.26 11.21 -75.40
N ALA A 804 -12.84 12.33 -74.80
CA ALA A 804 -12.50 13.59 -75.48
C ALA A 804 -13.67 14.26 -76.24
N GLU A 805 -14.91 13.92 -75.92
CA GLU A 805 -16.12 14.61 -76.35
C GLU A 805 -16.77 15.33 -75.16
N LEU A 806 -17.30 16.54 -75.40
CA LEU A 806 -18.04 17.30 -74.40
C LEU A 806 -19.51 16.85 -74.39
N ALA A 807 -19.94 16.25 -73.29
CA ALA A 807 -21.34 15.89 -73.05
C ALA A 807 -21.99 16.91 -72.11
N GLU A 808 -23.16 17.42 -72.48
CA GLU A 808 -23.91 18.41 -71.69
C GLU A 808 -25.35 17.96 -71.42
N ILE A 809 -25.86 18.33 -70.25
CA ILE A 809 -27.26 18.20 -69.86
C ILE A 809 -27.74 19.50 -69.22
N SER A 810 -28.94 19.94 -69.59
CA SER A 810 -29.53 21.19 -69.09
C SER A 810 -30.83 20.92 -68.33
N GLY A 811 -31.10 21.75 -67.32
CA GLY A 811 -32.37 21.79 -66.60
C GLY A 811 -32.46 23.00 -65.69
N THR A 812 -33.24 22.89 -64.62
CA THR A 812 -33.51 23.99 -63.68
C THR A 812 -33.35 23.52 -62.24
N ALA A 813 -32.99 24.44 -61.34
CA ALA A 813 -32.96 24.26 -59.91
C ALA A 813 -33.83 25.33 -59.24
N THR A 814 -34.85 24.92 -58.50
CA THR A 814 -35.81 25.83 -57.83
C THR A 814 -35.68 25.75 -56.32
N ILE A 815 -35.66 26.87 -55.62
CA ILE A 815 -35.70 26.90 -54.14
C ILE A 815 -37.01 26.26 -53.66
N SER A 816 -36.92 25.18 -52.88
CA SER A 816 -38.06 24.43 -52.34
C SER A 816 -38.40 24.78 -50.90
N SER A 817 -37.45 25.36 -50.16
CA SER A 817 -37.67 25.74 -48.77
C SER A 817 -38.49 27.02 -48.62
N ASN A 818 -39.35 27.07 -47.60
CA ASN A 818 -40.10 28.27 -47.23
C ASN A 818 -39.49 29.05 -46.05
N ASP A 819 -38.37 28.57 -45.49
CA ASP A 819 -37.71 29.12 -44.30
C ASP A 819 -36.44 29.94 -44.62
N GLY A 820 -36.15 30.15 -45.91
CA GLY A 820 -34.98 30.91 -46.36
C GLY A 820 -33.66 30.12 -46.37
N THR A 821 -33.73 28.79 -46.27
CA THR A 821 -32.58 27.90 -46.43
C THR A 821 -32.26 27.63 -47.91
N GLY A 822 -31.04 27.15 -48.18
CA GLY A 822 -30.58 26.78 -49.53
C GLY A 822 -31.03 25.40 -49.97
N GLU A 823 -32.31 25.06 -49.87
CA GLU A 823 -32.86 23.78 -50.36
C GLU A 823 -33.30 23.93 -51.83
N LEU A 824 -32.70 23.16 -52.75
CA LEU A 824 -32.93 23.27 -54.19
C LEU A 824 -33.49 21.96 -54.77
N THR A 825 -34.60 22.04 -55.50
CA THR A 825 -35.17 20.94 -56.30
C THR A 825 -34.71 21.05 -57.74
N PHE A 826 -34.09 19.99 -58.27
CA PHE A 826 -33.58 19.92 -59.64
C PHE A 826 -34.55 19.19 -60.59
N SER A 827 -34.55 19.57 -61.89
CA SER A 827 -35.46 19.00 -62.90
C SER A 827 -34.90 17.80 -63.71
N PHE A 828 -33.69 17.34 -63.40
CA PHE A 828 -33.04 16.16 -63.99
C PHE A 828 -32.63 15.15 -62.89
N PRO A 829 -32.17 13.91 -63.22
CA PRO A 829 -32.06 12.80 -62.26
C PRO A 829 -31.24 13.10 -61.00
N SER A 830 -31.54 12.33 -59.95
CA SER A 830 -31.12 12.49 -58.55
C SER A 830 -29.65 12.86 -58.38
N LEU A 831 -29.38 14.01 -57.77
CA LEU A 831 -28.03 14.43 -57.39
C LEU A 831 -27.61 13.74 -56.09
N TYR A 832 -26.39 13.17 -56.08
CA TYR A 832 -25.75 12.62 -54.89
C TYR A 832 -24.90 13.71 -54.19
N SER A 833 -24.12 13.33 -53.18
CA SER A 833 -23.28 14.28 -52.44
C SER A 833 -21.99 14.64 -53.18
N TRP A 834 -21.65 15.93 -53.21
CA TRP A 834 -20.56 16.50 -54.01
C TRP A 834 -19.83 17.65 -53.29
N LYS A 835 -18.52 17.77 -53.56
CA LYS A 835 -17.71 18.94 -53.19
C LYS A 835 -17.35 19.71 -54.45
N MET A 836 -17.84 20.94 -54.54
CA MET A 836 -17.64 21.81 -55.69
C MET A 836 -16.78 23.03 -55.34
N SER A 837 -16.01 23.52 -56.31
CA SER A 837 -15.15 24.70 -56.16
C SER A 837 -15.36 25.68 -57.32
N ARG A 838 -15.00 26.95 -57.09
CA ARG A 838 -14.84 27.91 -58.18
C ARG A 838 -13.54 27.69 -58.94
N ASP A 839 -12.58 26.96 -58.37
CA ASP A 839 -11.28 26.63 -58.94
C ASP A 839 -11.18 25.13 -59.28
N ASN A 840 -10.09 24.69 -59.92
CA ASN A 840 -9.86 23.26 -60.19
C ASN A 840 -9.52 22.45 -58.92
N THR A 841 -9.34 23.11 -57.77
CA THR A 841 -9.02 22.48 -56.48
C THR A 841 -9.84 23.12 -55.36
N LEU A 842 -9.87 22.50 -54.18
CA LEU A 842 -10.38 23.09 -52.94
C LEU A 842 -9.23 23.67 -52.12
N SER A 843 -9.47 24.77 -51.40
CA SER A 843 -8.54 25.27 -50.39
C SER A 843 -8.66 24.46 -49.10
N GLN A 844 -7.61 24.43 -48.28
CA GLN A 844 -7.63 23.66 -47.03
C GLN A 844 -8.77 24.08 -46.09
N ASN A 845 -9.00 25.39 -45.93
CA ASN A 845 -10.11 25.89 -45.10
C ASN A 845 -11.48 25.40 -45.60
N ALA A 846 -11.66 25.33 -46.93
CA ALA A 846 -12.90 24.82 -47.50
C ALA A 846 -13.07 23.31 -47.24
N ILE A 847 -11.99 22.54 -47.30
CA ILE A 847 -11.98 21.12 -46.94
C ILE A 847 -12.37 20.94 -45.47
N ASP A 848 -11.76 21.70 -44.57
CA ASP A 848 -12.02 21.60 -43.13
C ASP A 848 -13.49 21.97 -42.80
N ASP A 849 -14.02 23.03 -43.41
CA ASP A 849 -15.42 23.44 -43.25
C ASP A 849 -16.40 22.39 -43.78
N MET A 850 -16.12 21.80 -44.94
CA MET A 850 -16.95 20.73 -45.52
C MET A 850 -16.90 19.47 -44.65
N ASN A 851 -15.71 19.07 -44.18
CA ASN A 851 -15.53 17.89 -43.34
C ASN A 851 -16.30 18.02 -42.02
N ARG A 852 -16.26 19.20 -41.38
CA ARG A 852 -17.05 19.46 -40.17
C ARG A 852 -18.56 19.24 -40.37
N ILE A 853 -19.10 19.59 -41.54
CA ILE A 853 -20.52 19.36 -41.85
C ILE A 853 -20.77 17.87 -42.16
N ILE A 854 -19.89 17.24 -42.92
CA ILE A 854 -19.95 15.81 -43.24
C ILE A 854 -19.97 14.98 -41.95
N ASP A 855 -19.06 15.27 -41.01
CA ASP A 855 -18.95 14.55 -39.74
C ASP A 855 -20.16 14.79 -38.81
N SER A 856 -20.97 15.83 -39.06
CA SER A 856 -22.19 16.12 -38.30
C SER A 856 -23.45 15.44 -38.83
N ILE A 857 -23.37 14.78 -39.99
CA ILE A 857 -24.52 14.15 -40.67
C ILE A 857 -24.24 12.66 -40.84
N ASN A 858 -24.96 11.80 -40.10
CA ASN A 858 -24.70 10.35 -40.03
C ASN A 858 -24.65 9.63 -41.40
N VAL A 859 -25.34 10.14 -42.42
CA VAL A 859 -25.37 9.55 -43.78
C VAL A 859 -24.21 10.01 -44.68
N LEU A 860 -23.37 10.94 -44.22
CA LEU A 860 -22.21 11.43 -44.95
C LEU A 860 -20.91 10.91 -44.31
N ASN A 861 -19.96 10.47 -45.12
CA ASN A 861 -18.65 10.02 -44.66
C ASN A 861 -17.60 10.29 -45.73
N ASN A 862 -16.47 10.87 -45.32
CA ASN A 862 -15.40 11.27 -46.23
C ASN A 862 -14.82 10.11 -47.06
N ARG A 863 -14.90 8.87 -46.58
CA ARG A 863 -14.36 7.68 -47.27
C ARG A 863 -15.00 7.42 -48.65
N PHE A 864 -16.23 7.90 -48.86
CA PHE A 864 -16.99 7.65 -50.08
C PHE A 864 -16.83 8.75 -51.14
N TYR A 865 -16.12 9.85 -50.84
CA TYR A 865 -15.75 10.85 -51.83
C TYR A 865 -14.51 10.43 -52.60
N TYR A 866 -14.53 10.56 -53.92
CA TYR A 866 -13.34 10.41 -54.77
C TYR A 866 -13.10 11.65 -55.64
N TYR A 867 -11.83 11.87 -55.98
CA TYR A 867 -11.40 12.96 -56.86
C TYR A 867 -11.89 12.77 -58.29
N VAL A 868 -12.45 13.82 -58.86
CA VAL A 868 -12.71 13.93 -60.30
C VAL A 868 -11.42 14.36 -61.00
N ASP A 869 -11.06 13.72 -62.11
CA ASP A 869 -9.91 14.15 -62.91
C ASP A 869 -10.19 15.52 -63.56
N ARG A 870 -9.36 16.48 -63.23
CA ARG A 870 -9.42 17.87 -63.73
C ARG A 870 -8.08 18.34 -64.31
N THR A 871 -7.21 17.41 -64.69
CA THR A 871 -5.95 17.70 -65.39
C THR A 871 -6.21 18.28 -66.78
N ASP A 872 -5.21 18.91 -67.39
CA ASP A 872 -5.33 19.42 -68.75
C ASP A 872 -5.73 18.32 -69.76
N THR A 873 -5.23 17.10 -69.55
CA THR A 873 -5.62 15.93 -70.36
C THR A 873 -7.06 15.50 -70.09
N GLY A 874 -7.48 15.41 -68.82
CA GLY A 874 -8.87 15.07 -68.46
C GLY A 874 -9.89 16.13 -68.90
N CYS A 875 -9.47 17.37 -69.09
CA CYS A 875 -10.31 18.48 -69.56
C CYS A 875 -10.26 18.73 -71.07
N PHE A 876 -9.46 17.97 -71.84
CA PHE A 876 -9.33 18.14 -73.27
C PHE A 876 -10.53 17.55 -74.04
N TYR A 877 -11.06 18.29 -75.00
CA TYR A 877 -12.06 17.81 -75.94
C TYR A 877 -11.91 18.49 -77.31
N PHE A 878 -12.35 17.84 -78.38
CA PHE A 878 -12.33 18.42 -79.72
C PHE A 878 -13.53 19.38 -79.93
N PRO A 879 -13.32 20.61 -80.44
CA PRO A 879 -14.41 21.52 -80.76
C PRO A 879 -15.19 21.04 -82.00
N THR A 880 -16.48 21.33 -82.05
CA THR A 880 -17.32 21.06 -83.23
C THR A 880 -16.81 21.85 -84.44
N PRO A 881 -16.56 21.23 -85.61
CA PRO A 881 -16.06 21.93 -86.80
C PRO A 881 -16.99 23.05 -87.31
N ASP A 882 -16.45 24.25 -87.53
CA ASP A 882 -17.12 25.37 -88.21
C ASP A 882 -16.25 25.87 -89.38
N PRO A 883 -16.69 25.70 -90.63
CA PRO A 883 -15.91 26.09 -91.81
C PRO A 883 -15.80 27.61 -92.02
N SER A 884 -16.52 28.42 -91.23
CA SER A 884 -16.54 29.88 -91.34
C SER A 884 -15.74 30.61 -90.28
N SER A 885 -15.09 29.88 -89.36
CA SER A 885 -14.31 30.47 -88.28
C SER A 885 -12.94 29.81 -88.09
N ILE A 886 -12.01 30.58 -87.53
CA ILE A 886 -10.67 30.09 -87.18
C ILE A 886 -10.82 29.03 -86.08
N VAL A 887 -10.26 27.86 -86.31
CA VAL A 887 -10.27 26.75 -85.34
C VAL A 887 -9.41 27.14 -84.13
N ARG A 888 -10.01 27.07 -82.93
CA ARG A 888 -9.34 27.36 -81.66
C ARG A 888 -9.30 26.09 -80.80
N PHE A 889 -8.12 25.74 -80.33
CA PHE A 889 -7.90 24.65 -79.38
C PHE A 889 -7.53 25.23 -78.01
N ARG A 890 -7.90 24.53 -76.93
CA ARG A 890 -7.33 24.80 -75.61
C ARG A 890 -5.91 24.22 -75.54
N GLY A 891 -4.90 25.06 -75.30
CA GLY A 891 -3.49 24.66 -75.19
C GLY A 891 -2.48 25.71 -75.71
N GLN A 892 -1.18 25.36 -75.73
CA GLN A 892 -0.08 26.21 -76.24
C GLN A 892 0.54 25.61 -77.52
N CYS A 893 1.06 26.47 -78.42
CA CYS A 893 1.70 26.07 -79.69
C CYS A 893 3.16 25.58 -79.48
N GLU A 894 3.40 24.52 -78.70
CA GLU A 894 4.74 24.05 -78.36
C GLU A 894 5.03 22.61 -78.85
N ASN A 895 6.31 22.30 -79.10
CA ASN A 895 6.83 20.95 -79.39
C ASN A 895 6.25 20.23 -80.63
N ILE A 896 5.98 20.97 -81.71
CA ILE A 896 5.48 20.38 -82.97
C ILE A 896 6.63 19.78 -83.81
N PRO A 897 6.57 18.49 -84.19
CA PRO A 897 7.62 17.83 -84.98
C PRO A 897 7.59 18.28 -86.45
N VAL A 898 8.76 18.49 -87.05
CA VAL A 898 8.94 18.94 -88.45
C VAL A 898 9.95 18.07 -89.19
N VAL A 899 9.95 18.11 -90.53
CA VAL A 899 10.98 17.43 -91.35
C VAL A 899 12.37 17.94 -90.99
N THR A 900 13.33 17.03 -90.82
CA THR A 900 14.76 17.35 -90.61
C THR A 900 15.57 17.07 -91.88
N GLY A 901 16.72 17.73 -92.06
CA GLY A 901 17.51 17.64 -93.30
C GLY A 901 16.81 18.22 -94.53
N PHE A 902 16.00 19.26 -94.35
CA PHE A 902 15.10 19.81 -95.36
C PHE A 902 15.85 20.29 -96.62
N ASN A 903 15.47 19.75 -97.78
CA ASN A 903 16.10 20.11 -99.06
C ASN A 903 15.26 21.18 -99.79
N THR A 904 15.63 22.44 -99.58
CA THR A 904 14.93 23.58 -100.19
C THR A 904 14.89 23.53 -101.72
N GLN A 905 15.93 23.00 -102.37
CA GLN A 905 16.01 22.90 -103.83
C GLN A 905 15.01 21.89 -104.41
N ARG A 906 14.79 20.77 -103.72
CA ARG A 906 13.77 19.78 -104.12
C ARG A 906 12.34 20.28 -103.87
N TYR A 907 12.17 21.24 -102.96
CA TYR A 907 10.86 21.80 -102.63
C TYR A 907 10.40 22.92 -103.60
N LEU A 908 11.30 23.38 -104.49
CA LEU A 908 10.97 24.38 -105.50
C LEU A 908 9.95 23.84 -106.52
N GLY A 909 9.16 24.75 -107.10
CA GLY A 909 8.07 24.41 -108.01
C GLY A 909 6.71 24.88 -107.49
N THR A 910 5.65 24.48 -108.19
CA THR A 910 4.27 24.87 -107.85
C THR A 910 3.60 23.77 -107.03
N TRP A 911 3.17 24.13 -105.82
CA TRP A 911 2.31 23.34 -104.95
C TRP A 911 0.87 23.82 -105.06
N TYR A 912 -0.07 22.88 -104.98
CA TYR A 912 -1.51 23.12 -105.00
C TYR A 912 -2.05 22.92 -103.59
N ASP A 913 -2.79 23.89 -103.06
CA ASP A 913 -3.49 23.74 -101.77
C ASP A 913 -4.71 22.84 -101.98
N ILE A 914 -4.72 21.70 -101.29
CA ILE A 914 -5.77 20.68 -101.39
C ILE A 914 -6.76 20.82 -100.23
N GLU A 915 -6.24 20.91 -99.01
CA GLU A 915 -7.01 21.09 -97.78
C GLU A 915 -6.21 21.93 -96.78
N SER A 916 -6.88 22.92 -96.18
CA SER A 916 -6.29 23.82 -95.19
C SER A 916 -7.37 24.27 -94.19
N TYR A 917 -6.94 24.68 -93.00
CA TYR A 917 -7.86 25.37 -92.09
C TYR A 917 -8.24 26.74 -92.67
N PRO A 918 -9.47 27.24 -92.45
CA PRO A 918 -9.88 28.56 -92.91
C PRO A 918 -8.89 29.65 -92.46
N GLY A 919 -8.38 30.45 -93.39
CA GLY A 919 -7.39 31.50 -93.14
C GLY A 919 -7.74 32.83 -93.79
N ASP A 920 -7.30 33.94 -93.18
CA ASP A 920 -7.79 35.30 -93.51
C ASP A 920 -7.19 35.96 -94.77
N PHE A 921 -6.19 35.36 -95.42
CA PHE A 921 -5.41 36.02 -96.48
C PHE A 921 -5.32 35.22 -97.80
N GLN A 922 -6.01 34.08 -97.90
CA GLN A 922 -6.16 33.24 -99.11
C GLN A 922 -7.54 32.57 -99.17
N ASP A 923 -8.59 33.37 -99.06
CA ASP A 923 -10.01 32.96 -99.02
C ASP A 923 -10.63 32.65 -100.39
N GLY A 924 -9.84 32.75 -101.47
CA GLY A 924 -10.22 32.39 -102.83
C GLY A 924 -10.21 30.88 -103.11
N THR A 925 -10.34 30.55 -104.40
CA THR A 925 -10.33 29.15 -104.87
C THR A 925 -9.11 28.86 -105.76
N CYS A 926 -8.77 27.58 -105.93
CA CYS A 926 -7.63 27.13 -106.74
C CYS A 926 -6.29 27.74 -106.25
N ASN A 927 -6.08 27.72 -104.94
CA ASN A 927 -4.89 28.29 -104.32
C ASN A 927 -3.64 27.49 -104.75
N THR A 928 -2.61 28.21 -105.18
CA THR A 928 -1.30 27.62 -105.49
C THR A 928 -0.18 28.43 -104.86
N ALA A 929 0.91 27.77 -104.53
CA ALA A 929 2.13 28.37 -104.01
C ALA A 929 3.31 27.95 -104.89
N THR A 930 3.90 28.90 -105.61
CA THR A 930 5.06 28.63 -106.48
C THR A 930 6.33 29.15 -105.84
N TYR A 931 7.27 28.23 -105.58
CA TYR A 931 8.56 28.50 -104.97
C TYR A 931 9.64 28.53 -106.04
N SER A 932 10.47 29.56 -106.03
CA SER A 932 11.51 29.79 -107.03
C SER A 932 12.82 30.26 -106.40
N GLU A 933 13.93 30.00 -107.07
CA GLU A 933 15.28 30.33 -106.60
C GLU A 933 15.52 31.86 -106.60
N GLY A 934 16.06 32.35 -105.49
CA GLY A 934 16.47 33.75 -105.27
C GLY A 934 17.56 33.82 -104.20
N ASN A 935 17.89 35.02 -103.69
CA ASN A 935 18.83 35.15 -102.55
C ASN A 935 18.32 34.40 -101.31
N ASP A 936 17.00 34.35 -101.15
CA ASP A 936 16.25 33.39 -100.35
C ASP A 936 15.16 32.76 -101.26
N VAL A 937 14.26 31.93 -100.71
CA VAL A 937 13.20 31.30 -101.52
C VAL A 937 12.10 32.32 -101.85
N THR A 938 11.92 32.65 -103.12
CA THR A 938 10.82 33.54 -103.54
C THR A 938 9.53 32.73 -103.65
N ILE A 939 8.48 33.18 -102.95
CA ILE A 939 7.17 32.56 -102.98
C ILE A 939 6.21 33.43 -103.79
N VAL A 940 5.51 32.84 -104.74
CA VAL A 940 4.37 33.48 -105.41
C VAL A 940 3.14 32.62 -105.14
N ASN A 941 2.28 33.12 -104.28
CA ASN A 941 1.00 32.50 -104.07
C ASN A 941 -0.04 33.10 -105.00
N THR A 942 -0.91 32.27 -105.56
CA THR A 942 -2.03 32.72 -106.38
C THR A 942 -3.34 32.12 -105.89
N GLN A 943 -4.42 32.86 -106.11
CA GLN A 943 -5.78 32.45 -105.80
C GLN A 943 -6.74 33.04 -106.83
N VAL A 944 -7.88 32.40 -107.03
CA VAL A 944 -8.97 32.92 -107.87
C VAL A 944 -10.05 33.50 -106.98
N VAL A 945 -10.19 34.82 -107.03
CA VAL A 945 -11.22 35.59 -106.30
C VAL A 945 -12.06 36.34 -107.33
N ASN A 946 -13.38 36.18 -107.31
CA ASN A 946 -14.29 36.81 -108.28
C ASN A 946 -13.89 36.56 -109.75
N GLN A 947 -13.46 35.33 -110.07
CA GLN A 947 -12.99 34.91 -111.40
C GLN A 947 -11.72 35.63 -111.91
N LEU A 948 -11.06 36.43 -111.05
CA LEU A 948 -9.78 37.07 -111.36
C LEU A 948 -8.66 36.31 -110.64
N LEU A 949 -7.56 36.08 -111.36
CA LEU A 949 -6.34 35.56 -110.76
C LEU A 949 -5.67 36.69 -109.96
N VAL A 950 -5.60 36.51 -108.66
CA VAL A 950 -4.87 37.39 -107.73
C VAL A 950 -3.59 36.68 -107.33
N SER A 951 -2.47 37.40 -107.34
CA SER A 951 -1.18 36.86 -106.92
C SER A 951 -0.53 37.76 -105.89
N ILE A 952 0.09 37.16 -104.88
CA ILE A 952 0.96 37.85 -103.92
C ILE A 952 2.35 37.23 -103.97
N ARG A 953 3.37 38.08 -103.96
CA ARG A 953 4.77 37.67 -103.91
C ARG A 953 5.33 37.93 -102.52
N GLY A 954 6.02 36.94 -101.98
CA GLY A 954 6.73 36.99 -100.71
C GLY A 954 8.08 36.30 -100.82
N ASN A 955 8.73 36.19 -99.66
CA ASN A 955 10.02 35.53 -99.49
C ASN A 955 9.91 34.60 -98.28
N ALA A 956 10.46 33.38 -98.37
CA ALA A 956 10.69 32.54 -97.21
C ALA A 956 12.18 32.33 -96.94
N VAL A 957 12.52 32.49 -95.66
CA VAL A 957 13.85 32.23 -95.12
C VAL A 957 13.77 30.99 -94.24
N LEU A 958 14.65 30.02 -94.51
CA LEU A 958 14.82 28.86 -93.63
C LEU A 958 15.49 29.32 -92.33
N GLU A 959 14.91 28.97 -91.19
CA GLU A 959 15.51 29.27 -89.90
C GLU A 959 16.80 28.50 -89.69
N ALA A 960 17.79 29.15 -89.03
CA ALA A 960 19.05 28.52 -88.73
C ALA A 960 18.85 27.37 -87.72
N SER A 961 19.15 26.14 -88.14
CA SER A 961 19.06 24.95 -87.30
C SER A 961 20.25 24.02 -87.53
N THR A 962 20.55 23.19 -86.52
CA THR A 962 21.67 22.24 -86.57
C THR A 962 21.28 20.91 -87.22
N ASP A 963 19.98 20.62 -87.29
CA ASP A 963 19.40 19.41 -87.87
C ASP A 963 18.84 19.65 -89.28
N GLY A 964 18.89 20.88 -89.79
CA GLY A 964 18.27 21.26 -91.06
C GLY A 964 16.74 21.18 -91.01
N SER A 965 16.13 21.44 -89.85
CA SER A 965 14.67 21.46 -89.69
C SER A 965 13.97 22.38 -90.70
N ALA A 966 12.83 21.91 -91.23
CA ALA A 966 11.98 22.60 -92.20
C ALA A 966 11.11 23.69 -91.55
N LYS A 967 11.73 24.54 -90.72
CA LYS A 967 11.09 25.71 -90.12
C LYS A 967 11.42 26.93 -90.96
N LEU A 968 10.44 27.43 -91.69
CA LEU A 968 10.60 28.63 -92.50
C LEU A 968 9.79 29.77 -91.93
N LYS A 969 10.31 30.99 -92.10
CA LYS A 969 9.55 32.22 -91.91
C LYS A 969 9.21 32.79 -93.26
N ALA A 970 7.92 32.77 -93.58
CA ALA A 970 7.40 33.32 -94.83
C ALA A 970 6.91 34.74 -94.57
N THR A 971 7.47 35.69 -95.33
CA THR A 971 7.13 37.11 -95.27
C THR A 971 6.45 37.55 -96.56
N PHE A 972 5.25 38.09 -96.44
CA PHE A 972 4.47 38.64 -97.55
C PHE A 972 4.16 40.12 -97.30
N ASN A 973 4.28 40.96 -98.33
CA ASN A 973 3.83 42.35 -98.23
C ASN A 973 2.32 42.42 -98.50
N ILE A 974 1.53 42.53 -97.44
CA ILE A 974 0.07 42.61 -97.50
C ILE A 974 -0.33 44.05 -97.23
N GLY A 975 -0.88 44.73 -98.24
CA GLY A 975 -1.37 46.10 -98.09
C GLY A 975 -0.29 47.13 -97.71
N GLY A 976 0.96 46.91 -98.14
CA GLY A 976 2.10 47.80 -97.82
C GLY A 976 2.85 47.42 -96.54
N THR A 977 2.41 46.40 -95.79
CA THR A 977 3.06 45.93 -94.56
C THR A 977 3.63 44.53 -94.75
N ASP A 978 4.87 44.31 -94.33
CA ASP A 978 5.46 42.97 -94.32
C ASP A 978 4.91 42.16 -93.14
N VAL A 979 4.15 41.12 -93.45
CA VAL A 979 3.59 40.15 -92.49
C VAL A 979 4.43 38.89 -92.54
N THR A 980 5.01 38.51 -91.41
CA THR A 980 5.83 37.29 -91.28
C THR A 980 5.07 36.27 -90.44
N SER A 981 4.93 35.05 -90.98
CA SER A 981 4.28 33.92 -90.30
C SER A 981 5.19 32.69 -90.33
N GLU A 982 5.02 31.84 -89.32
CA GLU A 982 5.65 30.53 -89.27
C GLU A 982 5.07 29.64 -90.39
N TYR A 983 5.94 29.04 -91.18
CA TYR A 983 5.62 28.12 -92.28
C TYR A 983 6.47 26.87 -92.08
N TRP A 984 5.98 25.95 -91.26
CA TRP A 984 6.72 24.75 -90.87
C TRP A 984 6.24 23.57 -91.70
N VAL A 985 7.15 22.89 -92.39
CA VAL A 985 6.82 21.66 -93.12
C VAL A 985 6.89 20.50 -92.14
N LEU A 986 5.73 20.01 -91.74
CA LEU A 986 5.61 18.88 -90.82
C LEU A 986 6.07 17.59 -91.48
N ASP A 987 5.68 17.40 -92.75
CA ASP A 987 6.07 16.26 -93.57
C ASP A 987 6.02 16.59 -95.07
N THR A 988 6.93 16.04 -95.87
CA THR A 988 6.91 16.15 -97.33
C THR A 988 7.81 15.11 -97.98
N ASP A 989 7.38 14.59 -99.13
CA ASP A 989 8.24 13.77 -100.01
C ASP A 989 8.92 14.60 -101.12
N TYR A 990 8.70 15.91 -101.13
CA TYR A 990 9.16 16.91 -102.12
C TYR A 990 8.56 16.77 -103.52
N GLU A 991 7.68 15.80 -103.77
CA GLU A 991 7.20 15.49 -105.12
C GLU A 991 5.68 15.46 -105.23
N SER A 992 5.00 14.82 -104.26
CA SER A 992 3.55 14.57 -104.32
C SER A 992 2.76 15.23 -103.21
N TYR A 993 3.35 15.45 -102.03
CA TYR A 993 2.66 16.10 -100.92
C TYR A 993 3.58 16.96 -100.06
N SER A 994 2.95 17.91 -99.37
CA SER A 994 3.55 18.63 -98.26
C SER A 994 2.48 18.98 -97.25
N LEU A 995 2.73 18.68 -95.98
CA LEU A 995 1.90 19.07 -94.85
C LEU A 995 2.56 20.26 -94.16
N VAL A 996 1.85 21.38 -94.11
CA VAL A 996 2.38 22.63 -93.59
C VAL A 996 1.57 23.09 -92.39
N TYR A 997 2.28 23.62 -91.41
CA TYR A 997 1.72 24.08 -90.15
C TYR A 997 2.12 25.51 -89.84
N SER A 998 1.15 26.24 -89.29
CA SER A 998 1.31 27.56 -88.71
C SER A 998 0.40 27.66 -87.49
N CYS A 999 0.90 28.22 -86.38
CA CYS A 999 0.15 28.41 -85.15
C CYS A 999 0.53 29.73 -84.50
N ARG A 1000 -0.45 30.35 -83.84
CA ARG A 1000 -0.26 31.58 -83.08
C ARG A 1000 -0.97 31.48 -81.73
N PRO A 1001 -0.27 31.66 -80.60
CA PRO A 1001 -0.91 31.78 -79.30
C PRO A 1001 -1.87 32.99 -79.28
N ILE A 1002 -3.04 32.81 -78.68
CA ILE A 1002 -4.01 33.87 -78.40
C ILE A 1002 -4.21 33.96 -76.89
N ASP A 1003 -4.19 35.16 -76.31
CA ASP A 1003 -4.44 35.35 -74.89
C ASP A 1003 -5.90 35.02 -74.56
N ASP A 1004 -6.08 34.13 -73.58
CA ASP A 1004 -7.36 33.52 -73.18
C ASP A 1004 -8.34 34.53 -72.51
N GLU A 1005 -7.93 35.79 -72.32
CA GLU A 1005 -8.76 36.83 -71.68
C GLU A 1005 -9.84 37.45 -72.59
N TYR A 1006 -9.89 37.13 -73.89
CA TYR A 1006 -10.83 37.75 -74.84
C TYR A 1006 -12.08 36.92 -75.22
N VAL A 1007 -12.58 36.09 -74.30
CA VAL A 1007 -13.96 35.55 -74.37
C VAL A 1007 -14.75 35.91 -73.11
N GLN A 1008 -14.78 37.20 -72.80
CA GLN A 1008 -15.91 37.82 -72.12
C GLN A 1008 -16.38 39.03 -72.96
N GLY A 1009 -17.53 38.87 -73.61
CA GLY A 1009 -18.35 39.99 -74.09
C GLY A 1009 -18.22 40.35 -75.57
N ARG A 1010 -19.02 39.69 -76.42
CA ARG A 1010 -20.04 40.37 -77.24
C ARG A 1010 -21.17 39.42 -77.60
#